data_AF-A0A1Q9EUD1-F1
#
_entry.id   AF-A0A1Q9EUD1-F1
#
_cell.length_a   1.000
_cell.length_b   1.000
_cell.length_c   1.000
_cell.angle_alpha   90.00
_cell.angle_beta   90.00
_cell.angle_gamma   90.00
#
_symmetry.space_group_name_H-M   'P 1'
#
loop_
_entity.id
_entity.type
_entity.pdbx_description
1 polymer ?
#
loop_
_entity_poly.entity_id
_entity_poly.type
_entity_poly.pdbx_seq_one_letter_code
_entity_poly.pdbx_strand_id
1 'polypeptide(L)'
;MLRVWKVSGEELARVPVAELSDASELKRYLRVKNNLPICLQELLHNGALLQDDAKLFPSMDVQLILSSLALRGTEASLELLEAAEAGEVEAMRLLIDADVDGDLLGQHMATALIAGASEGHVEVVRFLIEAGVATETEWHGETALSGASSEGHVEVVRLLLPTMDVQFCATALINASSAGHVEVVRLLLQSSADVDCQHSETALSAASSEGHVDVARLLLEARADVNLSNQHGETALVAASFEGKVDVVRLLLEAGAHVDFQHGNTPLMAASSQGHLEVVRLLLAAGGASSVKTRHGDTTLMAASSEGHVEVARLLVEAKVGLDLSNQDGQTALTVASSKGHDRVVQVLLEAGAATDLADFSGETALVAAASRGNVEIVRLLLEARACTDFWDEPRDTALTVASTVGHPKVVRLLLQAGAATDAVDEQGDTALINAATEGHIEVVRLLLRAGAHAGHTNQQQDRAIIAASSKGHFEIGRLIFESRLRQDLILTEHQDLTDQHGDTEKQEAVAMVMVLMHDRRERNCDVLRWRLAADWRSTLRFVENGFTMWGRQGAVGGNDKRFGLDAAASELKGASLKFPQGSESLGLEGSLWWSLSATCYLSLPPQPTSGSALQASEAMKRGPENQNDKQAKLSRFFQSKPAPSDASALTVPELERAMPQAPSSSPPSSHSGAPWTLVERPGQAKSAVDAVALKNGVKMPVLGFGTYRLGRQVAISVVLNALRAGYRLIDTAQVYDQGHTERAVGEALRQSGLKRSEVFLTTKVWRSCHGYESTLRACSQSLKRLQVSYVDLYLVHWPGPQPSSSASWTPEQRRETWRALEKLLQEGKAKAIGVCNYSMRHLKELFENCKVRPMVNQVEFHPLLVQAELLEFCEQEGLAFQAFASLGSGDSRRARDFFALSGVQAAARAHGATPAAVLLRWATQKGCHIIPKSSDPGRMKQNAAIFGFHLTDEELEAIDAAHVNARLTWGGTDPDRIG
;
A
#
# COMPACT_ATOMS: atom_id res chain seq x y z
N MET A 1 24.59 -55.23 0.76
CA MET A 1 23.53 -54.63 -0.09
C MET A 1 22.21 -55.02 0.50
N LEU A 2 21.30 -54.08 0.72
CA LEU A 2 19.89 -54.38 0.94
C LEU A 2 19.32 -55.03 -0.33
N ARG A 3 18.30 -55.87 -0.18
CA ARG A 3 17.49 -56.35 -1.32
C ARG A 3 16.05 -55.91 -1.12
N VAL A 4 15.49 -55.33 -2.17
CA VAL A 4 14.07 -54.99 -2.27
C VAL A 4 13.43 -55.97 -3.24
N TRP A 5 12.34 -56.60 -2.81
CA TRP A 5 11.61 -57.63 -3.54
C TRP A 5 10.18 -57.18 -3.80
N LYS A 6 9.60 -57.51 -4.95
CA LYS A 6 8.14 -57.43 -5.15
C LYS A 6 7.47 -58.59 -4.40
N VAL A 7 6.17 -58.47 -4.08
CA VAL A 7 5.37 -59.58 -3.52
C VAL A 7 5.38 -60.84 -4.40
N SER A 8 5.57 -60.68 -5.72
CA SER A 8 5.74 -61.77 -6.68
C SER A 8 7.03 -62.60 -6.51
N GLY A 9 7.95 -62.20 -5.63
CA GLY A 9 9.25 -62.85 -5.42
C GLY A 9 10.37 -62.38 -6.37
N GLU A 10 10.10 -61.36 -7.19
CA GLU A 10 11.08 -60.74 -8.08
C GLU A 10 11.98 -59.74 -7.32
N GLU A 11 13.30 -59.79 -7.52
CA GLU A 11 14.22 -58.80 -6.93
C GLU A 11 14.13 -57.48 -7.71
N LEU A 12 13.54 -56.45 -7.10
CA LEU A 12 13.29 -55.14 -7.70
C LEU A 12 14.54 -54.24 -7.72
N ALA A 13 15.29 -54.22 -6.61
CA ALA A 13 16.45 -53.36 -6.45
C ALA A 13 17.43 -53.93 -5.41
N ARG A 14 18.72 -53.61 -5.58
CA ARG A 14 19.81 -54.03 -4.68
C ARG A 14 20.68 -52.82 -4.33
N VAL A 15 20.55 -52.32 -3.10
CA VAL A 15 21.02 -50.96 -2.73
C VAL A 15 22.14 -51.00 -1.67
N PRO A 16 23.16 -50.12 -1.73
CA PRO A 16 24.13 -49.97 -0.64
C PRO A 16 23.48 -49.31 0.58
N VAL A 17 23.45 -49.99 1.73
CA VAL A 17 22.91 -49.41 2.99
C VAL A 17 23.79 -48.28 3.54
N ALA A 18 25.05 -48.18 3.08
CA ALA A 18 25.91 -47.03 3.39
C ALA A 18 25.45 -45.72 2.72
N GLU A 19 24.50 -45.79 1.77
CA GLU A 19 23.93 -44.67 1.02
C GLU A 19 22.48 -44.35 1.46
N LEU A 20 22.00 -44.94 2.56
CA LEU A 20 20.63 -44.79 3.07
C LEU A 20 20.62 -44.63 4.60
N SER A 21 20.00 -43.57 5.14
CA SER A 21 19.79 -43.40 6.59
C SER A 21 18.69 -44.29 7.15
N ASP A 22 17.61 -44.47 6.39
CA ASP A 22 16.32 -45.01 6.84
C ASP A 22 15.44 -45.46 5.65
N ALA A 23 14.23 -45.94 5.97
CA ALA A 23 13.21 -46.34 5.00
C ALA A 23 12.73 -45.18 4.11
N SER A 24 12.72 -43.92 4.57
CA SER A 24 12.34 -42.77 3.74
C SER A 24 13.32 -42.54 2.60
N GLU A 25 14.62 -42.63 2.86
CA GLU A 25 15.63 -42.55 1.79
C GLU A 25 15.55 -43.73 0.82
N LEU A 26 15.18 -44.92 1.29
CA LEU A 26 14.88 -46.04 0.39
C LEU A 26 13.66 -45.77 -0.50
N LYS A 27 12.57 -45.18 0.02
CA LYS A 27 11.41 -44.80 -0.79
C LYS A 27 11.80 -43.79 -1.87
N ARG A 28 12.58 -42.75 -1.52
CA ARG A 28 13.12 -41.76 -2.47
C ARG A 28 14.03 -42.41 -3.52
N TYR A 29 14.88 -43.36 -3.12
CA TYR A 29 15.71 -44.13 -4.05
C TYR A 29 14.86 -44.90 -5.06
N LEU A 30 13.82 -45.60 -4.60
CA LEU A 30 12.91 -46.38 -5.46
C LEU A 30 12.06 -45.48 -6.35
N ARG A 31 11.68 -44.28 -5.90
CA ARG A 31 11.04 -43.25 -6.75
C ARG A 31 11.96 -42.87 -7.91
N VAL A 32 13.19 -42.44 -7.61
CA VAL A 32 14.17 -41.96 -8.61
C VAL A 32 14.73 -43.08 -9.50
N LYS A 33 14.77 -44.35 -9.05
CA LYS A 33 15.33 -45.47 -9.82
C LYS A 33 14.32 -46.36 -10.53
N ASN A 34 13.08 -46.42 -10.05
CA ASN A 34 12.06 -47.33 -10.57
C ASN A 34 10.76 -46.62 -10.97
N ASN A 35 10.70 -45.28 -10.86
CA ASN A 35 9.53 -44.45 -11.12
C ASN A 35 8.29 -44.81 -10.28
N LEU A 36 8.49 -45.23 -9.03
CA LEU A 36 7.44 -45.72 -8.13
C LEU A 36 7.01 -44.63 -7.12
N PRO A 37 5.76 -44.12 -7.17
CA PRO A 37 5.28 -43.05 -6.28
C PRO A 37 5.46 -43.39 -4.79
N ILE A 38 6.17 -42.54 -4.06
CA ILE A 38 6.50 -42.64 -2.63
C ILE A 38 5.23 -42.85 -1.78
N CYS A 39 4.14 -42.15 -2.09
CA CYS A 39 2.89 -42.26 -1.32
C CYS A 39 2.24 -43.65 -1.42
N LEU A 40 2.51 -44.41 -2.48
CA LEU A 40 2.02 -45.77 -2.68
C LEU A 40 2.96 -46.83 -2.06
N GLN A 41 4.21 -46.48 -1.72
CA GLN A 41 5.22 -47.44 -1.27
C GLN A 41 5.01 -47.88 0.19
N GLU A 42 4.48 -49.09 0.38
CA GLU A 42 4.55 -49.81 1.66
C GLU A 42 5.77 -50.74 1.66
N LEU A 43 6.70 -50.51 2.59
CA LEU A 43 7.92 -51.32 2.77
C LEU A 43 7.75 -52.26 3.95
N LEU A 44 7.92 -53.58 3.75
CA LEU A 44 7.73 -54.60 4.78
C LEU A 44 9.01 -55.39 5.03
N HIS A 45 9.27 -55.76 6.29
CA HIS A 45 10.31 -56.71 6.66
C HIS A 45 9.69 -57.85 7.49
N ASN A 46 9.90 -59.10 7.08
CA ASN A 46 9.30 -60.30 7.68
C ASN A 46 7.76 -60.23 7.83
N GLY A 47 7.08 -59.52 6.91
CA GLY A 47 5.63 -59.31 6.92
C GLY A 47 5.13 -58.18 7.85
N ALA A 48 6.02 -57.43 8.51
CA ALA A 48 5.66 -56.24 9.27
C ALA A 48 6.03 -54.96 8.51
N LEU A 49 5.13 -53.97 8.50
CA LEU A 49 5.34 -52.66 7.88
C LEU A 49 6.47 -51.89 8.60
N LEU A 50 7.42 -51.35 7.82
CA LEU A 50 8.47 -50.47 8.29
C LEU A 50 7.94 -49.03 8.42
N GLN A 51 8.26 -48.38 9.53
CA GLN A 51 8.09 -46.93 9.67
C GLN A 51 9.12 -46.18 8.83
N ASP A 52 8.80 -44.94 8.45
CA ASP A 52 9.65 -44.12 7.58
C ASP A 52 11.00 -43.72 8.19
N ASP A 53 11.14 -43.76 9.52
CA ASP A 53 12.39 -43.57 10.28
C ASP A 53 13.15 -44.89 10.57
N ALA A 54 12.64 -46.03 10.10
CA ALA A 54 13.22 -47.34 10.39
C ALA A 54 14.59 -47.51 9.73
N LYS A 55 15.61 -47.78 10.56
CA LYS A 55 16.98 -48.01 10.09
C LYS A 55 17.10 -49.33 9.33
N LEU A 56 17.78 -49.25 8.19
CA LEU A 56 18.01 -50.38 7.29
C LEU A 56 19.36 -51.06 7.60
N PHE A 57 19.45 -52.36 7.35
CA PHE A 57 20.68 -53.14 7.56
C PHE A 57 20.99 -54.04 6.34
N PRO A 58 22.26 -54.30 6.00
CA PRO A 58 22.65 -55.08 4.81
C PRO A 58 22.16 -56.53 4.75
N SER A 59 21.56 -57.03 5.83
CA SER A 59 21.02 -58.38 5.99
C SER A 59 19.49 -58.44 6.04
N MET A 60 18.80 -57.32 5.82
CA MET A 60 17.34 -57.30 5.68
C MET A 60 16.94 -57.60 4.24
N ASP A 61 16.01 -58.52 4.07
CA ASP A 61 15.18 -58.61 2.87
C ASP A 61 13.92 -57.75 3.09
N VAL A 62 13.69 -56.78 2.23
CA VAL A 62 12.54 -55.86 2.28
C VAL A 62 11.60 -56.18 1.12
N GLN A 63 10.31 -56.29 1.39
CA GLN A 63 9.27 -56.44 0.38
C GLN A 63 8.61 -55.08 0.12
N LEU A 64 8.42 -54.72 -1.14
CA LEU A 64 7.64 -53.56 -1.55
C LEU A 64 6.24 -54.00 -1.96
N ILE A 65 5.24 -53.32 -1.40
CA ILE A 65 3.85 -53.29 -1.84
C ILE A 65 3.57 -51.90 -2.41
N LEU A 66 2.81 -51.82 -3.50
CA LEU A 66 2.15 -50.59 -3.94
C LEU A 66 0.71 -50.64 -3.43
N SER A 67 0.31 -49.66 -2.63
CA SER A 67 -0.92 -49.67 -1.83
C SER A 67 -1.79 -48.45 -2.13
N SER A 68 -2.97 -48.68 -2.71
CA SER A 68 -4.02 -47.66 -2.88
C SER A 68 -4.93 -47.52 -1.65
N LEU A 69 -4.63 -48.23 -0.56
CA LEU A 69 -5.34 -48.12 0.73
C LEU A 69 -4.76 -47.01 1.62
N ALA A 70 -3.54 -46.54 1.33
CA ALA A 70 -2.91 -45.43 2.02
C ALA A 70 -3.18 -44.09 1.31
N LEU A 71 -3.40 -43.03 2.09
CA LEU A 71 -3.30 -41.63 1.70
C LEU A 71 -4.17 -41.14 0.52
N ARG A 72 -5.50 -41.09 0.72
CA ARG A 72 -6.33 -40.05 0.07
C ARG A 72 -6.02 -38.69 0.70
N GLY A 73 -5.18 -37.87 0.07
CA GLY A 73 -4.77 -36.57 0.60
C GLY A 73 -3.79 -35.80 -0.27
N THR A 74 -3.44 -34.58 0.17
CA THR A 74 -2.66 -33.59 -0.59
C THR A 74 -1.23 -34.02 -0.97
N GLU A 75 -0.68 -35.05 -0.33
CA GLU A 75 0.66 -35.56 -0.62
C GLU A 75 0.68 -36.39 -1.91
N ALA A 76 -0.36 -37.20 -2.17
CA ALA A 76 -0.49 -37.95 -3.41
C ALA A 76 -0.75 -37.02 -4.62
N SER A 77 -1.56 -35.97 -4.42
CA SER A 77 -1.79 -34.93 -5.45
C SER A 77 -0.55 -34.09 -5.72
N LEU A 78 0.33 -33.91 -4.73
CA LEU A 78 1.63 -33.26 -4.94
C LEU A 78 2.55 -34.15 -5.76
N GLU A 79 2.67 -35.44 -5.42
CA GLU A 79 3.51 -36.37 -6.18
C GLU A 79 2.99 -36.59 -7.62
N LEU A 80 1.67 -36.45 -7.85
CA LEU A 80 1.06 -36.42 -9.18
C LEU A 80 1.41 -35.13 -9.96
N LEU A 81 1.48 -33.98 -9.28
CA LEU A 81 1.94 -32.72 -9.87
C LEU A 81 3.43 -32.80 -10.23
N GLU A 82 4.29 -33.24 -9.30
CA GLU A 82 5.73 -33.42 -9.52
C GLU A 82 6.00 -34.40 -10.68
N ALA A 83 5.25 -35.50 -10.77
CA ALA A 83 5.33 -36.43 -11.89
C ALA A 83 4.88 -35.82 -13.22
N ALA A 84 3.92 -34.90 -13.22
CA ALA A 84 3.46 -34.19 -14.41
C ALA A 84 4.48 -33.15 -14.89
N GLU A 85 5.06 -32.38 -13.97
CA GLU A 85 6.17 -31.44 -14.22
C GLU A 85 7.41 -32.16 -14.78
N ALA A 86 7.71 -33.35 -14.27
CA ALA A 86 8.86 -34.17 -14.68
C ALA A 86 8.63 -35.04 -15.94
N GLY A 87 7.42 -35.08 -16.51
CA GLY A 87 7.11 -35.91 -17.69
C GLY A 87 6.95 -37.41 -17.41
N GLU A 88 6.77 -37.81 -16.14
CA GLU A 88 6.88 -39.18 -15.64
C GLU A 88 5.58 -40.00 -15.78
N VAL A 89 5.09 -40.17 -17.02
CA VAL A 89 3.80 -40.80 -17.36
C VAL A 89 3.48 -42.10 -16.58
N GLU A 90 4.46 -42.97 -16.30
CA GLU A 90 4.21 -44.23 -15.59
C GLU A 90 3.99 -44.05 -14.07
N ALA A 91 4.62 -43.05 -13.44
CA ALA A 91 4.32 -42.70 -12.05
C ALA A 91 2.91 -42.09 -11.95
N MET A 92 2.54 -41.25 -12.92
CA MET A 92 1.19 -40.71 -13.04
C MET A 92 0.14 -41.80 -13.25
N ARG A 93 0.43 -42.81 -14.09
CA ARG A 93 -0.44 -43.99 -14.26
C ARG A 93 -0.70 -44.68 -12.93
N LEU A 94 0.36 -45.00 -12.17
CA LEU A 94 0.24 -45.68 -10.88
C LEU A 94 -0.56 -44.87 -9.85
N LEU A 95 -0.52 -43.53 -9.92
CA LEU A 95 -1.30 -42.63 -9.06
C LEU A 95 -2.79 -42.58 -9.48
N ILE A 96 -3.08 -42.39 -10.77
CA ILE A 96 -4.46 -42.38 -11.29
C ILE A 96 -5.14 -43.75 -11.09
N ASP A 97 -4.45 -44.85 -11.37
CA ASP A 97 -4.93 -46.23 -11.11
C ASP A 97 -5.18 -46.50 -9.61
N ALA A 98 -4.61 -45.68 -8.71
CA ALA A 98 -4.81 -45.73 -7.26
C ALA A 98 -5.95 -44.82 -6.75
N ASP A 99 -6.78 -44.25 -7.62
CA ASP A 99 -7.89 -43.34 -7.30
C ASP A 99 -7.42 -42.01 -6.65
N VAL A 100 -6.24 -41.52 -7.08
CA VAL A 100 -5.74 -40.16 -6.78
C VAL A 100 -6.43 -39.17 -7.72
N ASP A 101 -7.20 -38.25 -7.13
CA ASP A 101 -7.92 -37.19 -7.83
C ASP A 101 -6.95 -36.21 -8.52
N GLY A 102 -6.99 -36.19 -9.87
CA GLY A 102 -6.16 -35.35 -10.72
C GLY A 102 -6.62 -33.89 -10.87
N ASP A 103 -7.83 -33.57 -10.40
CA ASP A 103 -8.34 -32.18 -10.33
C ASP A 103 -7.86 -31.48 -9.03
N LEU A 104 -7.22 -32.21 -8.10
CA LEU A 104 -6.66 -31.63 -6.88
C LEU A 104 -5.44 -30.75 -7.15
N LEU A 105 -5.51 -29.52 -6.65
CA LEU A 105 -4.48 -28.50 -6.75
C LEU A 105 -3.30 -28.82 -5.83
N GLY A 106 -2.08 -28.89 -6.36
CA GLY A 106 -0.86 -29.19 -5.58
C GLY A 106 -0.35 -28.03 -4.71
N GLN A 107 0.89 -28.09 -4.22
CA GLN A 107 1.45 -27.02 -3.35
C GLN A 107 1.57 -25.66 -4.06
N HIS A 108 1.91 -25.66 -5.36
CA HIS A 108 1.88 -24.46 -6.22
C HIS A 108 0.49 -24.15 -6.79
N MET A 109 -0.50 -24.98 -6.45
CA MET A 109 -1.92 -24.85 -6.76
C MET A 109 -2.33 -24.91 -8.24
N ALA A 110 -1.41 -25.28 -9.14
CA ALA A 110 -1.75 -25.84 -10.45
C ALA A 110 -2.38 -27.25 -10.31
N THR A 111 -3.13 -27.68 -11.33
CA THR A 111 -3.44 -29.10 -11.56
C THR A 111 -2.29 -29.77 -12.31
N ALA A 112 -2.22 -31.10 -12.24
CA ALA A 112 -1.26 -31.88 -13.05
C ALA A 112 -1.39 -31.60 -14.56
N LEU A 113 -2.60 -31.29 -15.04
CA LEU A 113 -2.85 -30.96 -16.44
C LEU A 113 -2.30 -29.58 -16.83
N ILE A 114 -2.39 -28.58 -15.96
CA ILE A 114 -1.79 -27.26 -16.20
C ILE A 114 -0.26 -27.40 -16.27
N ALA A 115 0.35 -28.07 -15.28
CA ALA A 115 1.80 -28.23 -15.23
C ALA A 115 2.37 -29.02 -16.42
N GLY A 116 1.81 -30.20 -16.72
CA GLY A 116 2.23 -30.99 -17.88
C GLY A 116 2.00 -30.27 -19.22
N ALA A 117 1.08 -29.31 -19.28
CA ALA A 117 0.84 -28.50 -20.47
C ALA A 117 1.83 -27.33 -20.61
N SER A 118 2.15 -26.61 -19.52
CA SER A 118 3.16 -25.53 -19.53
C SER A 118 4.59 -26.05 -19.73
N GLU A 119 4.91 -27.26 -19.26
CA GLU A 119 6.20 -27.92 -19.54
C GLU A 119 6.24 -28.63 -20.92
N GLY A 120 5.13 -28.65 -21.67
CA GLY A 120 5.09 -29.17 -23.04
C GLY A 120 5.03 -30.70 -23.16
N HIS A 121 4.75 -31.44 -22.08
CA HIS A 121 4.77 -32.90 -22.03
C HIS A 121 3.54 -33.52 -22.72
N VAL A 122 3.59 -33.60 -24.06
CA VAL A 122 2.52 -34.11 -24.95
C VAL A 122 1.87 -35.41 -24.44
N GLU A 123 2.65 -36.40 -24.01
CA GLU A 123 2.12 -37.70 -23.56
C GLU A 123 1.56 -37.68 -22.13
N VAL A 124 2.01 -36.75 -21.27
CA VAL A 124 1.38 -36.49 -19.96
C VAL A 124 0.01 -35.86 -20.17
N VAL A 125 -0.08 -34.83 -21.02
CA VAL A 125 -1.34 -34.16 -21.35
C VAL A 125 -2.33 -35.13 -22.00
N ARG A 126 -1.87 -35.96 -22.94
CA ARG A 126 -2.67 -37.05 -23.53
C ARG A 126 -3.22 -37.97 -22.44
N PHE A 127 -2.36 -38.51 -21.57
CA PHE A 127 -2.76 -39.46 -20.55
C PHE A 127 -3.79 -38.88 -19.57
N LEU A 128 -3.61 -37.62 -19.14
CA LEU A 128 -4.56 -36.94 -18.25
C LEU A 128 -5.93 -36.70 -18.90
N ILE A 129 -5.96 -36.34 -20.19
CA ILE A 129 -7.21 -36.22 -20.97
C ILE A 129 -7.90 -37.59 -21.10
N GLU A 130 -7.15 -38.65 -21.41
CA GLU A 130 -7.67 -40.02 -21.52
C GLU A 130 -8.16 -40.57 -20.16
N ALA A 131 -7.56 -40.13 -19.05
CA ALA A 131 -8.01 -40.41 -17.69
C ALA A 131 -9.26 -39.60 -17.25
N GLY A 132 -9.68 -38.60 -18.03
CA GLY A 132 -10.87 -37.78 -17.75
C GLY A 132 -10.65 -36.61 -16.78
N VAL A 133 -9.41 -36.16 -16.58
CA VAL A 133 -9.08 -34.99 -15.75
C VAL A 133 -9.63 -33.70 -16.39
N ALA A 134 -10.11 -32.76 -15.58
CA ALA A 134 -10.88 -31.62 -16.05
C ALA A 134 -10.04 -30.59 -16.82
N THR A 135 -10.33 -30.47 -18.12
CA THR A 135 -9.64 -29.60 -19.09
C THR A 135 -9.88 -28.11 -18.87
N GLU A 136 -11.08 -27.74 -18.40
CA GLU A 136 -11.49 -26.35 -18.12
C GLU A 136 -11.16 -25.90 -16.67
N THR A 137 -10.02 -26.35 -16.15
CA THR A 137 -9.52 -25.93 -14.82
C THR A 137 -8.76 -24.59 -14.91
N GLU A 138 -9.07 -23.66 -14.00
CA GLU A 138 -8.46 -22.33 -13.91
C GLU A 138 -7.64 -22.18 -12.62
N TRP A 139 -6.40 -21.71 -12.73
CA TRP A 139 -5.56 -21.28 -11.60
C TRP A 139 -4.98 -19.88 -11.85
N HIS A 140 -5.20 -18.95 -10.93
CA HIS A 140 -4.89 -17.51 -11.08
C HIS A 140 -5.40 -16.76 -12.34
N GLY A 141 -6.10 -17.44 -13.27
CA GLY A 141 -6.51 -16.91 -14.59
C GLY A 141 -5.87 -17.68 -15.76
N GLU A 142 -4.92 -18.56 -15.45
CA GLU A 142 -4.27 -19.50 -16.35
C GLU A 142 -5.04 -20.83 -16.39
N THR A 143 -4.94 -21.51 -17.53
CA THR A 143 -5.55 -22.80 -17.88
C THR A 143 -4.51 -23.63 -18.60
N ALA A 144 -4.69 -24.95 -18.72
CA ALA A 144 -3.74 -25.80 -19.44
C ALA A 144 -3.48 -25.31 -20.89
N LEU A 145 -4.51 -24.79 -21.56
CA LEU A 145 -4.37 -24.22 -22.91
C LEU A 145 -3.62 -22.88 -22.89
N SER A 146 -3.84 -21.99 -21.92
CA SER A 146 -3.15 -20.68 -21.87
C SER A 146 -1.70 -20.75 -21.38
N GLY A 147 -1.36 -21.73 -20.53
CA GLY A 147 0.02 -22.05 -20.17
C GLY A 147 0.80 -22.64 -21.35
N ALA A 148 0.27 -23.68 -21.99
CA ALA A 148 0.84 -24.22 -23.24
C ALA A 148 0.93 -23.17 -24.37
N SER A 149 0.03 -22.18 -24.38
CA SER A 149 0.05 -21.07 -25.33
C SER A 149 1.06 -19.96 -24.98
N SER A 150 1.38 -19.77 -23.69
CA SER A 150 2.46 -18.88 -23.23
C SER A 150 3.84 -19.40 -23.66
N GLU A 151 4.06 -20.71 -23.50
CA GLU A 151 5.37 -21.33 -23.74
C GLU A 151 5.53 -21.86 -25.19
N GLY A 152 4.48 -21.76 -26.02
CA GLY A 152 4.56 -22.05 -27.46
C GLY A 152 4.40 -23.52 -27.83
N HIS A 153 3.85 -24.36 -26.95
CA HIS A 153 3.78 -25.82 -27.11
C HIS A 153 2.70 -26.27 -28.11
N VAL A 154 2.96 -26.05 -29.40
CA VAL A 154 2.04 -26.27 -30.54
C VAL A 154 1.28 -27.60 -30.48
N GLU A 155 1.94 -28.72 -30.16
CA GLU A 155 1.29 -30.04 -30.13
C GLU A 155 0.46 -30.27 -28.87
N VAL A 156 0.80 -29.65 -27.73
CA VAL A 156 -0.05 -29.64 -26.53
C VAL A 156 -1.31 -28.80 -26.80
N VAL A 157 -1.16 -27.62 -27.40
CA VAL A 157 -2.28 -26.79 -27.86
C VAL A 157 -3.19 -27.58 -28.81
N ARG A 158 -2.61 -28.33 -29.75
CA ARG A 158 -3.35 -29.21 -30.68
C ARG A 158 -4.13 -30.33 -29.98
N LEU A 159 -3.62 -30.89 -28.88
CA LEU A 159 -4.33 -31.90 -28.09
C LEU A 159 -5.44 -31.32 -27.22
N LEU A 160 -5.27 -30.10 -26.70
CA LEU A 160 -6.24 -29.46 -25.82
C LEU A 160 -7.43 -28.85 -26.57
N LEU A 161 -7.21 -28.25 -27.76
CA LEU A 161 -8.26 -27.56 -28.52
C LEU A 161 -9.55 -28.37 -28.80
N PRO A 162 -9.53 -29.70 -29.03
CA PRO A 162 -10.76 -30.49 -29.19
C PRO A 162 -11.53 -30.78 -27.89
N THR A 163 -11.04 -30.36 -26.72
CA THR A 163 -11.46 -30.88 -25.40
C THR A 163 -11.99 -29.82 -24.41
N MET A 164 -12.12 -28.57 -24.86
CA MET A 164 -12.60 -27.42 -24.08
C MET A 164 -13.21 -26.36 -25.01
N ASP A 165 -14.03 -25.45 -24.48
CA ASP A 165 -14.41 -24.25 -25.22
C ASP A 165 -13.22 -23.28 -25.32
N VAL A 166 -12.74 -22.99 -26.53
CA VAL A 166 -11.66 -22.01 -26.76
C VAL A 166 -12.01 -20.61 -26.23
N GLN A 167 -13.30 -20.27 -26.14
CA GLN A 167 -13.80 -19.00 -25.60
C GLN A 167 -13.68 -18.91 -24.08
N PHE A 168 -13.63 -20.04 -23.37
CA PHE A 168 -13.27 -20.08 -21.94
C PHE A 168 -11.81 -19.63 -21.72
N CYS A 169 -10.95 -19.90 -22.71
CA CYS A 169 -9.51 -19.66 -22.68
C CYS A 169 -9.10 -18.39 -23.46
N ALA A 170 -9.85 -17.29 -23.36
CA ALA A 170 -9.51 -16.01 -24.01
C ALA A 170 -8.07 -15.53 -23.72
N THR A 171 -7.53 -15.83 -22.52
CA THR A 171 -6.14 -15.56 -22.15
C THR A 171 -5.12 -16.33 -22.99
N ALA A 172 -5.47 -17.48 -23.59
CA ALA A 172 -4.54 -18.25 -24.42
C ALA A 172 -4.13 -17.50 -25.69
N LEU A 173 -5.07 -16.82 -26.36
CA LEU A 173 -4.76 -16.02 -27.55
C LEU A 173 -3.93 -14.78 -27.18
N ILE A 174 -4.24 -14.14 -26.05
CA ILE A 174 -3.47 -12.99 -25.54
C ILE A 174 -2.04 -13.42 -25.18
N ASN A 175 -1.86 -14.50 -24.41
CA ASN A 175 -0.56 -15.02 -24.00
C ASN A 175 0.30 -15.42 -25.22
N ALA A 176 -0.25 -16.20 -26.17
CA ALA A 176 0.47 -16.57 -27.39
C ALA A 176 0.84 -15.35 -28.25
N SER A 177 0.03 -14.30 -28.19
CA SER A 177 0.28 -13.07 -28.96
C SER A 177 1.33 -12.18 -28.30
N SER A 178 1.33 -12.11 -26.96
CA SER A 178 2.34 -11.47 -26.13
C SER A 178 3.71 -12.14 -26.28
N ALA A 179 3.77 -13.48 -26.27
CA ALA A 179 5.00 -14.26 -26.40
C ALA A 179 5.46 -14.49 -27.86
N GLY A 180 4.70 -14.02 -28.86
CA GLY A 180 5.09 -14.06 -30.27
C GLY A 180 4.90 -15.40 -30.99
N HIS A 181 4.13 -16.35 -30.44
CA HIS A 181 4.00 -17.73 -30.93
C HIS A 181 3.06 -17.85 -32.13
N VAL A 182 3.51 -17.38 -33.30
CA VAL A 182 2.74 -17.31 -34.57
C VAL A 182 1.91 -18.56 -34.88
N GLU A 183 2.46 -19.77 -34.69
CA GLU A 183 1.73 -21.00 -35.02
C GLU A 183 0.69 -21.40 -33.95
N VAL A 184 0.91 -21.08 -32.67
CA VAL A 184 -0.13 -21.22 -31.64
C VAL A 184 -1.27 -20.25 -31.93
N VAL A 185 -0.97 -18.98 -32.20
CA VAL A 185 -1.96 -17.96 -32.61
C VAL A 185 -2.75 -18.45 -33.83
N ARG A 186 -2.08 -19.05 -34.83
CA ARG A 186 -2.75 -19.65 -36.00
C ARG A 186 -3.73 -20.75 -35.62
N LEU A 187 -3.35 -21.69 -34.76
CA LEU A 187 -4.23 -22.78 -34.33
C LEU A 187 -5.43 -22.29 -33.53
N LEU A 188 -5.23 -21.35 -32.60
CA LEU A 188 -6.31 -20.74 -31.81
C LEU A 188 -7.34 -20.05 -32.72
N LEU A 189 -6.88 -19.24 -33.69
CA LEU A 189 -7.76 -18.58 -34.67
C LEU A 189 -8.47 -19.58 -35.59
N GLN A 190 -7.79 -20.65 -36.04
CA GLN A 190 -8.42 -21.72 -36.82
C GLN A 190 -9.51 -22.48 -36.03
N SER A 191 -9.32 -22.64 -34.72
CA SER A 191 -10.34 -23.16 -33.80
C SER A 191 -11.42 -22.16 -33.40
N SER A 192 -11.50 -20.99 -34.06
CA SER A 192 -12.50 -19.95 -33.80
C SER A 192 -12.41 -19.32 -32.40
N ALA A 193 -11.20 -19.10 -31.90
CA ALA A 193 -10.97 -18.14 -30.82
C ALA A 193 -11.45 -16.74 -31.22
N ASP A 194 -11.98 -15.97 -30.27
CA ASP A 194 -12.34 -14.57 -30.51
C ASP A 194 -11.07 -13.74 -30.71
N VAL A 195 -10.92 -13.14 -31.89
CA VAL A 195 -9.76 -12.34 -32.28
C VAL A 195 -9.69 -11.00 -31.53
N ASP A 196 -10.86 -10.49 -31.13
CA ASP A 196 -11.05 -9.22 -30.42
C ASP A 196 -11.20 -9.43 -28.90
N CYS A 197 -10.80 -10.61 -28.39
CA CYS A 197 -10.95 -10.97 -27.00
C CYS A 197 -10.24 -9.98 -26.05
N GLN A 198 -10.89 -9.64 -24.93
CA GLN A 198 -10.43 -8.59 -24.02
C GLN A 198 -10.21 -9.12 -22.59
N HIS A 199 -9.04 -8.80 -22.02
CA HIS A 199 -8.76 -8.94 -20.59
C HIS A 199 -8.27 -7.59 -20.00
N SER A 200 -7.00 -7.49 -19.62
CA SER A 200 -6.26 -6.22 -19.43
C SER A 200 -6.11 -5.46 -20.75
N GLU A 201 -6.05 -6.22 -21.84
CA GLU A 201 -5.63 -5.83 -23.18
C GLU A 201 -6.32 -6.72 -24.23
N THR A 202 -6.06 -6.49 -25.52
CA THR A 202 -6.45 -7.39 -26.62
C THR A 202 -5.24 -8.18 -27.14
N ALA A 203 -5.49 -9.29 -27.84
CA ALA A 203 -4.42 -10.05 -28.49
C ALA A 203 -3.58 -9.18 -29.44
N LEU A 204 -4.22 -8.25 -30.17
CA LEU A 204 -3.54 -7.32 -31.07
C LEU A 204 -2.71 -6.29 -30.30
N SER A 205 -3.19 -5.73 -29.19
CA SER A 205 -2.40 -4.79 -28.39
C SER A 205 -1.22 -5.47 -27.69
N ALA A 206 -1.38 -6.71 -27.21
CA ALA A 206 -0.31 -7.49 -26.60
C ALA A 206 0.86 -7.72 -27.58
N ALA A 207 0.56 -8.28 -28.76
CA ALA A 207 1.54 -8.44 -29.84
C ALA A 207 2.17 -7.11 -30.28
N SER A 208 1.41 -6.01 -30.18
CA SER A 208 1.86 -4.67 -30.57
C SER A 208 2.75 -4.00 -29.54
N SER A 209 2.53 -4.28 -28.25
CA SER A 209 3.41 -3.87 -27.14
C SER A 209 4.76 -4.57 -27.24
N GLU A 210 4.77 -5.90 -27.43
CA GLU A 210 6.03 -6.65 -27.52
C GLU A 210 6.73 -6.50 -28.88
N GLY A 211 6.00 -6.17 -29.95
CA GLY A 211 6.56 -5.87 -31.26
C GLY A 211 6.55 -7.05 -32.24
N HIS A 212 5.70 -8.04 -32.01
CA HIS A 212 5.59 -9.25 -32.81
C HIS A 212 4.83 -8.99 -34.12
N VAL A 213 5.51 -8.38 -35.09
CA VAL A 213 4.98 -7.96 -36.41
C VAL A 213 4.20 -9.08 -37.12
N ASP A 214 4.69 -10.32 -37.11
CA ASP A 214 4.03 -11.44 -37.81
C ASP A 214 2.77 -11.93 -37.08
N VAL A 215 2.72 -11.83 -35.75
CA VAL A 215 1.50 -12.08 -34.96
C VAL A 215 0.48 -10.97 -35.20
N ALA A 216 0.90 -9.70 -35.09
CA ALA A 216 0.02 -8.57 -35.36
C ALA A 216 -0.57 -8.62 -36.78
N ARG A 217 0.23 -9.03 -37.77
CA ARG A 217 -0.21 -9.28 -39.14
C ARG A 217 -1.25 -10.40 -39.21
N LEU A 218 -0.99 -11.54 -38.56
CA LEU A 218 -1.89 -12.69 -38.55
C LEU A 218 -3.25 -12.37 -37.90
N LEU A 219 -3.26 -11.55 -36.83
CA LEU A 219 -4.47 -11.07 -36.17
C LEU A 219 -5.26 -10.09 -37.07
N LEU A 220 -4.58 -9.18 -37.77
CA LEU A 220 -5.21 -8.27 -38.73
C LEU A 220 -5.76 -9.02 -39.96
N GLU A 221 -5.06 -10.04 -40.45
CA GLU A 221 -5.55 -10.96 -41.50
C GLU A 221 -6.79 -11.75 -41.02
N ALA A 222 -6.85 -12.10 -39.74
CA ALA A 222 -8.02 -12.69 -39.08
C ALA A 222 -9.12 -11.66 -38.72
N ARG A 223 -8.95 -10.38 -39.09
CA ARG A 223 -9.89 -9.25 -38.90
C ARG A 223 -10.06 -8.74 -37.47
N ALA A 224 -8.99 -8.75 -36.67
CA ALA A 224 -8.93 -7.94 -35.44
C ALA A 224 -9.32 -6.47 -35.72
N ASP A 225 -10.13 -5.85 -34.86
CA ASP A 225 -10.37 -4.41 -34.93
C ASP A 225 -9.13 -3.64 -34.47
N VAL A 226 -8.43 -3.08 -35.44
CA VAL A 226 -7.22 -2.26 -35.26
C VAL A 226 -7.42 -1.04 -34.33
N ASN A 227 -8.68 -0.61 -34.13
CA ASN A 227 -9.05 0.52 -33.29
C ASN A 227 -9.65 0.11 -31.93
N LEU A 228 -9.76 -1.18 -31.63
CA LEU A 228 -10.31 -1.66 -30.37
C LEU A 228 -9.39 -1.25 -29.20
N SER A 229 -9.96 -0.50 -28.26
CA SER A 229 -9.27 -0.07 -27.05
C SER A 229 -9.44 -1.07 -25.89
N ASN A 230 -8.40 -1.22 -25.08
CA ASN A 230 -8.47 -1.95 -23.81
C ASN A 230 -9.35 -1.23 -22.76
N GLN A 231 -9.46 -1.82 -21.56
CA GLN A 231 -10.21 -1.25 -20.43
C GLN A 231 -9.71 0.12 -19.92
N HIS A 232 -8.54 0.58 -20.37
CA HIS A 232 -7.93 1.86 -20.03
C HIS A 232 -8.09 2.92 -21.14
N GLY A 233 -8.66 2.55 -22.30
CA GLY A 233 -8.82 3.42 -23.46
C GLY A 233 -7.61 3.43 -24.41
N GLU A 234 -6.70 2.46 -24.28
CA GLU A 234 -5.48 2.36 -25.08
C GLU A 234 -5.70 1.38 -26.24
N THR A 235 -5.39 1.79 -27.46
CA THR A 235 -5.46 0.93 -28.66
C THR A 235 -4.10 0.27 -28.95
N ALA A 236 -4.07 -0.72 -29.83
CA ALA A 236 -2.83 -1.34 -30.29
C ALA A 236 -1.80 -0.33 -30.83
N LEU A 237 -2.26 0.76 -31.47
CA LEU A 237 -1.39 1.83 -31.96
C LEU A 237 -0.80 2.66 -30.81
N VAL A 238 -1.54 2.89 -29.71
CA VAL A 238 -0.99 3.53 -28.51
C VAL A 238 0.11 2.67 -27.89
N ALA A 239 -0.13 1.36 -27.72
CA ALA A 239 0.84 0.43 -27.15
C ALA A 239 2.13 0.34 -27.97
N ALA A 240 2.04 0.06 -29.28
CA ALA A 240 3.21 0.03 -30.16
C ALA A 240 3.96 1.37 -30.23
N SER A 241 3.25 2.50 -30.02
CA SER A 241 3.87 3.82 -30.03
C SER A 241 4.55 4.17 -28.72
N PHE A 242 4.01 3.71 -27.58
CA PHE A 242 4.63 3.84 -26.26
C PHE A 242 5.90 2.99 -26.16
N GLU A 243 5.88 1.75 -26.67
CA GLU A 243 7.03 0.83 -26.65
C GLU A 243 7.95 0.94 -27.88
N GLY A 244 7.73 1.95 -28.75
CA GLY A 244 8.64 2.30 -29.84
C GLY A 244 8.75 1.28 -30.99
N LYS A 245 7.76 0.38 -31.15
CA LYS A 245 7.80 -0.74 -32.10
C LYS A 245 7.49 -0.30 -33.53
N VAL A 246 8.45 0.42 -34.15
CA VAL A 246 8.36 1.10 -35.46
C VAL A 246 7.63 0.29 -36.55
N ASP A 247 7.98 -0.99 -36.75
CA ASP A 247 7.38 -1.80 -37.82
C ASP A 247 5.97 -2.28 -37.52
N VAL A 248 5.59 -2.40 -36.24
CA VAL A 248 4.18 -2.60 -35.87
C VAL A 248 3.39 -1.30 -36.02
N VAL A 249 3.94 -0.16 -35.62
CA VAL A 249 3.31 1.15 -35.86
C VAL A 249 3.02 1.35 -37.36
N ARG A 250 3.99 1.01 -38.23
CA ARG A 250 3.79 1.01 -39.69
C ARG A 250 2.64 0.09 -40.12
N LEU A 251 2.65 -1.16 -39.68
CA LEU A 251 1.62 -2.16 -40.00
C LEU A 251 0.21 -1.72 -39.56
N LEU A 252 0.07 -1.16 -38.36
CA LEU A 252 -1.21 -0.68 -37.82
C LEU A 252 -1.73 0.53 -38.60
N LEU A 253 -0.85 1.46 -38.99
CA LEU A 253 -1.21 2.60 -39.84
C LEU A 253 -1.62 2.15 -41.26
N GLU A 254 -0.91 1.18 -41.85
CA GLU A 254 -1.28 0.53 -43.12
C GLU A 254 -2.63 -0.20 -43.03
N ALA A 255 -2.99 -0.72 -41.85
CA ALA A 255 -4.28 -1.34 -41.57
C ALA A 255 -5.41 -0.34 -41.21
N GLY A 256 -5.14 0.97 -41.16
CA GLY A 256 -6.16 2.00 -40.93
C GLY A 256 -6.38 2.41 -39.46
N ALA A 257 -5.41 2.17 -38.58
CA ALA A 257 -5.45 2.65 -37.20
C ALA A 257 -5.65 4.17 -37.09
N HIS A 258 -6.50 4.60 -36.17
CA HIS A 258 -6.79 6.00 -35.90
C HIS A 258 -5.65 6.68 -35.13
N VAL A 259 -4.97 7.63 -35.78
CA VAL A 259 -3.84 8.38 -35.19
C VAL A 259 -4.22 9.24 -33.98
N ASP A 260 -5.49 9.66 -33.87
CA ASP A 260 -5.98 10.59 -32.84
C ASP A 260 -7.16 10.01 -32.04
N PHE A 261 -6.87 8.99 -31.22
CA PHE A 261 -7.87 8.41 -30.32
C PHE A 261 -8.19 9.34 -29.14
N GLN A 262 -9.48 9.62 -28.90
CA GLN A 262 -9.94 10.79 -28.11
C GLN A 262 -10.11 10.55 -26.61
N HIS A 263 -9.56 9.47 -26.04
CA HIS A 263 -9.85 9.04 -24.66
C HIS A 263 -8.65 8.97 -23.71
N GLY A 264 -7.49 9.52 -24.09
CA GLY A 264 -6.32 9.53 -23.23
C GLY A 264 -5.11 10.22 -23.85
N ASN A 265 -3.94 9.64 -23.65
CA ASN A 265 -2.72 10.01 -24.39
C ASN A 265 -2.87 9.52 -25.84
N THR A 266 -2.65 10.38 -26.84
CA THR A 266 -2.61 9.91 -28.23
C THR A 266 -1.34 9.08 -28.47
N PRO A 267 -1.30 8.21 -29.51
CA PRO A 267 -0.08 7.53 -29.94
C PRO A 267 1.10 8.49 -30.11
N LEU A 268 0.86 9.68 -30.65
CA LEU A 268 1.87 10.71 -30.87
C LEU A 268 2.43 11.25 -29.55
N MET A 269 1.58 11.44 -28.54
CA MET A 269 2.00 11.85 -27.20
C MET A 269 2.79 10.74 -26.48
N ALA A 270 2.33 9.49 -26.58
CA ALA A 270 2.99 8.32 -25.98
C ALA A 270 4.43 8.15 -26.52
N ALA A 271 4.59 8.12 -27.85
CA ALA A 271 5.90 8.08 -28.50
C ALA A 271 6.78 9.29 -28.15
N SER A 272 6.17 10.47 -27.95
CA SER A 272 6.89 11.69 -27.60
C SER A 272 7.39 11.70 -26.16
N SER A 273 6.62 11.14 -25.20
CA SER A 273 7.07 10.96 -23.81
C SER A 273 8.18 9.92 -23.65
N GLN A 274 8.30 8.96 -24.58
CA GLN A 274 9.35 7.93 -24.55
C GLN A 274 10.51 8.18 -25.54
N GLY A 275 10.51 9.33 -26.22
CA GLY A 275 11.62 9.75 -27.08
C GLY A 275 11.74 8.98 -28.40
N HIS A 276 10.69 8.27 -28.81
CA HIS A 276 10.69 7.35 -29.96
C HIS A 276 10.59 8.11 -31.30
N LEU A 277 11.67 8.82 -31.65
CA LEU A 277 11.76 9.75 -32.76
C LEU A 277 11.22 9.23 -34.11
N GLU A 278 11.49 7.98 -34.48
CA GLU A 278 11.01 7.41 -35.75
C GLU A 278 9.50 7.13 -35.73
N VAL A 279 8.96 6.68 -34.59
CA VAL A 279 7.50 6.56 -34.40
C VAL A 279 6.84 7.93 -34.48
N VAL A 280 7.43 8.96 -33.86
CA VAL A 280 6.94 10.35 -33.96
C VAL A 280 6.95 10.83 -35.42
N ARG A 281 7.98 10.51 -36.22
CA ARG A 281 8.00 10.80 -37.66
C ARG A 281 6.86 10.11 -38.42
N LEU A 282 6.64 8.81 -38.16
CA LEU A 282 5.56 8.05 -38.82
C LEU A 282 4.18 8.60 -38.47
N LEU A 283 3.92 8.92 -37.20
CA LEU A 283 2.62 9.43 -36.74
C LEU A 283 2.34 10.85 -37.25
N LEU A 284 3.34 11.73 -37.30
CA LEU A 284 3.21 13.05 -37.95
C LEU A 284 2.99 12.93 -39.46
N ALA A 285 3.66 12.00 -40.14
CA ALA A 285 3.45 11.74 -41.57
C ALA A 285 2.07 11.13 -41.87
N ALA A 286 1.49 10.38 -40.93
CA ALA A 286 0.12 9.88 -40.96
C ALA A 286 -0.94 10.92 -40.53
N GLY A 287 -0.52 12.14 -40.15
CA GLY A 287 -1.41 13.27 -39.88
C GLY A 287 -1.88 13.44 -38.44
N GLY A 288 -1.25 12.77 -37.46
CA GLY A 288 -1.63 12.86 -36.04
C GLY A 288 -1.62 14.29 -35.48
N ALA A 289 -2.71 14.67 -34.81
CA ALA A 289 -2.98 16.03 -34.35
C ALA A 289 -2.22 16.36 -33.05
N SER A 290 -1.08 17.01 -33.22
CA SER A 290 -0.24 17.56 -32.15
C SER A 290 -0.95 18.51 -31.16
N SER A 291 -2.09 19.08 -31.56
CA SER A 291 -2.94 19.98 -30.78
C SER A 291 -3.90 19.29 -29.81
N VAL A 292 -3.99 17.95 -29.84
CA VAL A 292 -4.75 17.20 -28.83
C VAL A 292 -4.10 17.38 -27.46
N LYS A 293 -4.94 17.43 -26.41
CA LYS A 293 -4.52 17.64 -25.02
C LYS A 293 -4.94 16.47 -24.14
N THR A 294 -4.14 16.17 -23.11
CA THR A 294 -4.53 15.20 -22.06
C THR A 294 -5.76 15.70 -21.29
N ARG A 295 -6.31 14.83 -20.42
CA ARG A 295 -7.28 15.22 -19.38
C ARG A 295 -6.78 16.33 -18.43
N HIS A 296 -5.47 16.57 -18.36
CA HIS A 296 -4.80 17.62 -17.58
C HIS A 296 -4.39 18.82 -18.45
N GLY A 297 -4.76 18.85 -19.73
CA GLY A 297 -4.47 19.93 -20.66
C GLY A 297 -3.08 19.87 -21.32
N ASP A 298 -2.24 18.88 -20.99
CA ASP A 298 -0.87 18.80 -21.52
C ASP A 298 -0.87 18.49 -23.02
N THR A 299 0.14 19.00 -23.73
CA THR A 299 0.32 18.81 -25.17
C THR A 299 1.44 17.80 -25.48
N THR A 300 1.48 17.34 -26.73
CA THR A 300 2.59 16.51 -27.26
C THR A 300 3.97 17.12 -26.98
N LEU A 301 4.12 18.44 -27.12
CA LEU A 301 5.37 19.13 -26.87
C LEU A 301 5.74 19.14 -25.38
N MET A 302 4.76 19.29 -24.48
CA MET A 302 4.98 19.18 -23.03
C MET A 302 5.41 17.77 -22.62
N ALA A 303 4.85 16.73 -23.24
CA ALA A 303 5.25 15.35 -22.96
C ALA A 303 6.73 15.11 -23.30
N ALA A 304 7.19 15.56 -24.49
CA ALA A 304 8.61 15.53 -24.84
C ALA A 304 9.47 16.42 -23.95
N SER A 305 8.93 17.56 -23.51
CA SER A 305 9.63 18.54 -22.67
C SER A 305 9.74 18.17 -21.19
N SER A 306 8.83 17.34 -20.68
CA SER A 306 8.86 16.82 -19.31
C SER A 306 9.98 15.80 -19.12
N GLU A 307 10.22 14.96 -20.13
CA GLU A 307 11.15 13.84 -20.10
C GLU A 307 12.48 14.11 -20.84
N GLY A 308 12.64 15.31 -21.43
CA GLY A 308 13.92 15.80 -21.93
C GLY A 308 14.30 15.41 -23.36
N HIS A 309 13.35 14.95 -24.17
CA HIS A 309 13.59 14.35 -25.48
C HIS A 309 13.88 15.39 -26.58
N VAL A 310 15.09 15.95 -26.56
CA VAL A 310 15.55 17.06 -27.42
C VAL A 310 15.20 16.90 -28.91
N GLU A 311 15.48 15.76 -29.52
CA GLU A 311 15.26 15.57 -30.97
C GLU A 311 13.78 15.34 -31.31
N VAL A 312 12.97 14.85 -30.37
CA VAL A 312 11.51 14.83 -30.51
C VAL A 312 10.95 16.24 -30.38
N ALA A 313 11.39 17.02 -29.38
CA ALA A 313 10.99 18.41 -29.23
C ALA A 313 11.35 19.24 -30.48
N ARG A 314 12.55 19.03 -31.05
CA ARG A 314 12.97 19.64 -32.33
C ARG A 314 12.05 19.26 -33.48
N LEU A 315 11.74 17.96 -33.65
CA LEU A 315 10.83 17.49 -34.70
C LEU A 315 9.41 18.07 -34.56
N LEU A 316 8.90 18.20 -33.34
CA LEU A 316 7.60 18.83 -33.07
C LEU A 316 7.63 20.33 -33.37
N VAL A 317 8.70 21.04 -33.01
CA VAL A 317 8.94 22.43 -33.42
C VAL A 317 8.98 22.58 -34.94
N GLU A 318 9.69 21.71 -35.66
CA GLU A 318 9.74 21.67 -37.13
C GLU A 318 8.35 21.42 -37.74
N ALA A 319 7.52 20.61 -37.09
CA ALA A 319 6.12 20.36 -37.44
C ALA A 319 5.15 21.52 -37.06
N LYS A 320 5.67 22.62 -36.49
CA LYS A 320 4.93 23.86 -36.15
C LYS A 320 3.77 23.65 -35.17
N VAL A 321 4.00 22.81 -34.15
CA VAL A 321 3.08 22.71 -33.01
C VAL A 321 3.01 24.03 -32.23
N GLY A 322 1.91 24.27 -31.51
CA GLY A 322 1.76 25.49 -30.70
C GLY A 322 2.68 25.45 -29.47
N LEU A 323 3.74 26.27 -29.48
CA LEU A 323 4.75 26.34 -28.41
C LEU A 323 4.15 26.83 -27.07
N ASP A 324 3.34 27.89 -27.17
CA ASP A 324 2.83 28.69 -26.05
C ASP A 324 1.45 28.22 -25.56
N LEU A 325 1.04 26.99 -25.91
CA LEU A 325 -0.16 26.38 -25.34
C LEU A 325 0.08 26.08 -23.86
N SER A 326 -0.91 26.34 -23.00
CA SER A 326 -0.87 26.04 -21.56
C SER A 326 -1.67 24.78 -21.18
N ASN A 327 -1.28 24.08 -20.11
CA ASN A 327 -2.06 22.97 -19.53
C ASN A 327 -3.10 23.47 -18.49
N GLN A 328 -3.71 22.58 -17.70
CA GLN A 328 -4.71 22.97 -16.68
C GLN A 328 -4.12 23.66 -15.44
N ASP A 329 -2.82 23.59 -15.23
CA ASP A 329 -2.11 24.36 -14.20
C ASP A 329 -1.60 25.70 -14.76
N GLY A 330 -1.82 25.98 -16.05
CA GLY A 330 -1.33 27.16 -16.77
C GLY A 330 0.04 27.00 -17.42
N GLN A 331 0.76 25.90 -17.15
CA GLN A 331 2.15 25.70 -17.54
C GLN A 331 2.32 25.51 -19.05
N THR A 332 3.41 26.07 -19.60
CA THR A 332 3.83 25.88 -21.01
C THR A 332 4.87 24.78 -21.14
N ALA A 333 5.18 24.33 -22.37
CA ALA A 333 6.31 23.43 -22.61
C ALA A 333 7.66 24.00 -22.11
N LEU A 334 7.84 25.33 -22.19
CA LEU A 334 9.03 26.02 -21.69
C LEU A 334 9.10 26.03 -20.16
N THR A 335 7.97 26.26 -19.48
CA THR A 335 7.85 26.18 -18.01
C THR A 335 8.17 24.77 -17.51
N VAL A 336 7.58 23.75 -18.16
CA VAL A 336 7.79 22.33 -17.82
C VAL A 336 9.25 21.92 -17.99
N ALA A 337 9.88 22.21 -19.14
CA ALA A 337 11.31 21.91 -19.36
C ALA A 337 12.22 22.62 -18.33
N SER A 338 11.86 23.85 -17.95
CA SER A 338 12.62 24.67 -17.00
C SER A 338 12.54 24.16 -15.57
N SER A 339 11.35 23.74 -15.11
CA SER A 339 11.14 23.12 -13.79
C SER A 339 11.74 21.71 -13.69
N LYS A 340 11.86 21.00 -14.81
CA LYS A 340 12.45 19.64 -14.91
C LYS A 340 13.98 19.61 -15.07
N GLY A 341 14.59 20.69 -15.56
CA GLY A 341 16.04 20.82 -15.72
C GLY A 341 16.59 20.47 -17.11
N HIS A 342 15.74 20.44 -18.14
CA HIS A 342 16.13 20.01 -19.50
C HIS A 342 16.64 21.18 -20.35
N ASP A 343 17.87 21.61 -20.08
CA ASP A 343 18.59 22.73 -20.73
C ASP A 343 18.51 22.73 -22.26
N ARG A 344 18.76 21.58 -22.89
CA ARG A 344 18.74 21.43 -24.35
C ARG A 344 17.34 21.50 -24.95
N VAL A 345 16.29 21.12 -24.20
CA VAL A 345 14.91 21.34 -24.66
C VAL A 345 14.56 22.82 -24.55
N VAL A 346 14.94 23.47 -23.44
CA VAL A 346 14.78 24.93 -23.29
C VAL A 346 15.47 25.67 -24.44
N GLN A 347 16.70 25.31 -24.79
CA GLN A 347 17.40 25.89 -25.95
C GLN A 347 16.58 25.75 -27.25
N VAL A 348 16.08 24.55 -27.57
CA VAL A 348 15.26 24.31 -28.77
C VAL A 348 13.96 25.12 -28.78
N LEU A 349 13.30 25.29 -27.63
CA LEU A 349 12.08 26.09 -27.50
C LEU A 349 12.36 27.59 -27.65
N LEU A 350 13.48 28.09 -27.13
CA LEU A 350 13.89 29.50 -27.28
C LEU A 350 14.39 29.81 -28.70
N GLU A 351 15.12 28.89 -29.33
CA GLU A 351 15.48 28.96 -30.76
C GLU A 351 14.24 29.00 -31.68
N ALA A 352 13.14 28.39 -31.24
CA ALA A 352 11.84 28.41 -31.92
C ALA A 352 11.00 29.68 -31.65
N GLY A 353 11.38 30.50 -30.66
CA GLY A 353 10.67 31.72 -30.28
C GLY A 353 9.50 31.52 -29.30
N ALA A 354 9.53 30.47 -28.45
CA ALA A 354 8.58 30.32 -27.35
C ALA A 354 8.65 31.51 -26.37
N ALA A 355 7.50 31.92 -25.83
CA ALA A 355 7.39 33.09 -24.95
C ALA A 355 7.94 32.80 -23.53
N THR A 356 8.97 33.57 -23.13
CA THR A 356 9.67 33.41 -21.85
C THR A 356 8.84 33.78 -20.62
N ASP A 357 7.95 34.76 -20.77
CA ASP A 357 7.31 35.50 -19.68
C ASP A 357 5.88 35.01 -19.42
N LEU A 358 5.51 33.84 -19.95
CA LEU A 358 4.23 33.20 -19.63
C LEU A 358 4.30 32.53 -18.25
N ALA A 359 3.52 33.07 -17.32
CA ALA A 359 3.30 32.51 -15.99
C ALA A 359 2.21 31.43 -16.00
N ASP A 360 2.33 30.46 -15.09
CA ASP A 360 1.26 29.49 -14.80
C ASP A 360 0.23 30.06 -13.81
N PHE A 361 -0.77 29.27 -13.39
CA PHE A 361 -1.82 29.71 -12.47
C PHE A 361 -1.37 29.91 -11.01
N SER A 362 -0.08 29.69 -10.71
CA SER A 362 0.61 30.06 -9.46
C SER A 362 1.65 31.17 -9.65
N GLY A 363 1.64 31.85 -10.80
CA GLY A 363 2.62 32.89 -11.14
C GLY A 363 3.98 32.36 -11.59
N GLU A 364 4.23 31.03 -11.60
CA GLU A 364 5.56 30.49 -11.93
C GLU A 364 5.83 30.64 -13.44
N THR A 365 6.70 31.58 -13.79
CA THR A 365 7.29 31.68 -15.14
C THR A 365 8.42 30.65 -15.30
N ALA A 366 8.83 30.40 -16.54
CA ALA A 366 9.99 29.54 -16.83
C ALA A 366 11.27 29.98 -16.07
N LEU A 367 11.46 31.28 -15.85
CA LEU A 367 12.62 31.81 -15.12
C LEU A 367 12.51 31.55 -13.61
N VAL A 368 11.31 31.69 -13.01
CA VAL A 368 11.07 31.36 -11.60
C VAL A 368 11.24 29.85 -11.37
N ALA A 369 10.69 29.02 -12.26
CA ALA A 369 10.86 27.56 -12.25
C ALA A 369 12.34 27.14 -12.33
N ALA A 370 13.11 27.75 -13.23
CA ALA A 370 14.54 27.48 -13.34
C ALA A 370 15.32 27.95 -12.09
N ALA A 371 14.90 29.08 -11.52
CA ALA A 371 15.54 29.69 -10.36
C ALA A 371 15.29 28.91 -9.07
N SER A 372 14.06 28.43 -8.83
CA SER A 372 13.66 27.65 -7.66
C SER A 372 14.41 26.31 -7.58
N ARG A 373 14.57 25.65 -8.75
CA ARG A 373 15.32 24.39 -8.90
C ARG A 373 16.84 24.57 -8.88
N GLY A 374 17.34 25.78 -9.06
CA GLY A 374 18.78 26.07 -9.12
C GLY A 374 19.42 25.79 -10.48
N ASN A 375 18.63 25.73 -11.56
CA ASN A 375 19.03 25.32 -12.91
C ASN A 375 19.83 26.41 -13.63
N VAL A 376 21.09 26.62 -13.22
CA VAL A 376 22.00 27.68 -13.67
C VAL A 376 22.07 27.85 -15.19
N GLU A 377 22.11 26.74 -15.95
CA GLU A 377 22.19 26.78 -17.41
C GLU A 377 20.91 27.34 -18.04
N ILE A 378 19.75 26.89 -17.55
CA ILE A 378 18.42 27.33 -18.00
C ILE A 378 18.19 28.79 -17.63
N VAL A 379 18.56 29.21 -16.42
CA VAL A 379 18.54 30.62 -16.02
C VAL A 379 19.39 31.46 -16.97
N ARG A 380 20.58 30.99 -17.39
CA ARG A 380 21.39 31.73 -18.36
C ARG A 380 20.71 31.81 -19.74
N LEU A 381 20.19 30.69 -20.26
CA LEU A 381 19.50 30.65 -21.57
C LEU A 381 18.27 31.58 -21.60
N LEU A 382 17.46 31.58 -20.53
CA LEU A 382 16.29 32.45 -20.43
C LEU A 382 16.67 33.93 -20.35
N LEU A 383 17.73 34.30 -19.61
CA LEU A 383 18.23 35.67 -19.54
C LEU A 383 18.89 36.12 -20.85
N GLU A 384 19.57 35.21 -21.57
CA GLU A 384 20.08 35.44 -22.93
C GLU A 384 18.93 35.68 -23.93
N ALA A 385 17.79 34.98 -23.75
CA ALA A 385 16.54 35.21 -24.47
C ALA A 385 15.72 36.43 -23.98
N ARG A 386 16.22 37.17 -22.98
CA ARG A 386 15.61 38.37 -22.37
C ARG A 386 14.32 38.13 -21.57
N ALA A 387 14.21 36.97 -20.92
CA ALA A 387 13.15 36.71 -19.94
C ALA A 387 13.12 37.80 -18.84
N CYS A 388 11.94 38.26 -18.46
CA CYS A 388 11.77 39.30 -17.44
C CYS A 388 12.17 38.78 -16.05
N THR A 389 13.11 39.45 -15.39
CA THR A 389 13.57 39.12 -14.02
C THR A 389 12.56 39.44 -12.93
N ASP A 390 11.72 40.44 -13.19
CA ASP A 390 10.91 41.14 -12.19
C ASP A 390 9.40 40.83 -12.36
N PHE A 391 9.07 39.73 -13.03
CA PHE A 391 7.71 39.20 -13.11
C PHE A 391 7.30 38.58 -11.77
N TRP A 392 6.04 38.80 -11.36
CA TRP A 392 5.47 38.29 -10.11
C TRP A 392 3.94 38.20 -10.20
N ASP A 393 3.35 37.18 -9.57
CA ASP A 393 1.93 37.09 -9.18
C ASP A 393 1.84 36.23 -7.90
N GLU A 394 0.69 36.15 -7.21
CA GLU A 394 0.53 35.51 -5.87
C GLU A 394 1.26 34.14 -5.76
N PRO A 395 2.30 33.98 -4.90
CA PRO A 395 2.66 34.79 -3.73
C PRO A 395 3.70 35.90 -3.93
N ARG A 396 3.62 36.63 -5.06
CA ARG A 396 4.46 37.77 -5.46
C ARG A 396 5.96 37.46 -5.57
N ASP A 397 6.31 36.20 -5.79
CA ASP A 397 7.68 35.71 -5.69
C ASP A 397 8.44 35.90 -7.02
N THR A 398 9.56 36.62 -6.97
CA THR A 398 10.46 36.85 -8.12
C THR A 398 11.48 35.74 -8.25
N ALA A 399 12.10 35.60 -9.43
CA ALA A 399 13.20 34.65 -9.61
C ALA A 399 14.37 34.91 -8.62
N LEU A 400 14.59 36.18 -8.21
CA LEU A 400 15.64 36.55 -7.27
C LEU A 400 15.29 36.22 -5.82
N THR A 401 14.04 36.45 -5.38
CA THR A 401 13.58 36.08 -4.04
C THR A 401 13.62 34.56 -3.88
N VAL A 402 12.98 33.78 -4.77
CA VAL A 402 12.97 32.30 -4.66
C VAL A 402 14.39 31.71 -4.68
N ALA A 403 15.26 32.14 -5.60
CA ALA A 403 16.65 31.67 -5.64
C ALA A 403 17.45 32.04 -4.39
N SER A 404 17.04 33.10 -3.68
CA SER A 404 17.68 33.55 -2.44
C SER A 404 17.14 32.81 -1.22
N THR A 405 15.84 32.50 -1.18
CA THR A 405 15.18 31.66 -0.15
C THR A 405 15.67 30.21 -0.18
N VAL A 406 15.91 29.65 -1.37
CA VAL A 406 16.41 28.26 -1.53
C VAL A 406 17.95 28.17 -1.49
N GLY A 407 18.65 29.31 -1.60
CA GLY A 407 20.09 29.38 -1.39
C GLY A 407 20.96 29.01 -2.60
N HIS A 408 20.60 29.47 -3.81
CA HIS A 408 21.29 29.17 -5.07
C HIS A 408 22.24 30.31 -5.54
N PRO A 409 23.45 30.48 -4.97
CA PRO A 409 24.31 31.65 -5.22
C PRO A 409 24.79 31.80 -6.69
N LYS A 410 24.76 30.73 -7.50
CA LYS A 410 25.05 30.83 -8.93
C LYS A 410 23.90 31.46 -9.72
N VAL A 411 22.65 31.08 -9.42
CA VAL A 411 21.43 31.66 -10.00
C VAL A 411 21.29 33.12 -9.57
N VAL A 412 21.39 33.38 -8.26
CA VAL A 412 21.37 34.74 -7.70
C VAL A 412 22.39 35.65 -8.40
N ARG A 413 23.61 35.16 -8.64
CA ARG A 413 24.63 35.93 -9.38
C ARG A 413 24.23 36.26 -10.81
N LEU A 414 23.62 35.33 -11.55
CA LEU A 414 23.15 35.58 -12.93
C LEU A 414 22.00 36.59 -12.96
N LEU A 415 21.02 36.45 -12.06
CA LEU A 415 19.88 37.37 -11.96
C LEU A 415 20.33 38.80 -11.62
N LEU A 416 21.24 38.95 -10.64
CA LEU A 416 21.84 40.25 -10.31
C LEU A 416 22.69 40.82 -11.45
N GLN A 417 23.32 39.98 -12.28
CA GLN A 417 24.05 40.42 -13.48
C GLN A 417 23.11 40.83 -14.63
N ALA A 418 21.90 40.30 -14.68
CA ALA A 418 20.84 40.72 -15.60
C ALA A 418 20.07 41.97 -15.13
N GLY A 419 20.26 42.39 -13.87
CA GLY A 419 19.65 43.61 -13.31
C GLY A 419 18.39 43.39 -12.47
N ALA A 420 18.12 42.15 -12.02
CA ALA A 420 16.96 41.82 -11.19
C ALA A 420 16.87 42.69 -9.92
N ALA A 421 15.66 43.17 -9.60
CA ALA A 421 15.44 44.11 -8.50
C ALA A 421 15.81 43.53 -7.11
N THR A 422 16.91 44.01 -6.52
CA THR A 422 17.46 43.55 -5.22
C THR A 422 16.50 43.63 -4.04
N ASP A 423 15.60 44.61 -4.10
CA ASP A 423 14.72 45.02 -3.01
C ASP A 423 13.24 44.88 -3.39
N ALA A 424 12.95 44.01 -4.38
CA ALA A 424 11.61 43.46 -4.57
C ALA A 424 11.17 42.71 -3.30
N VAL A 425 9.88 42.82 -2.98
CA VAL A 425 9.27 42.20 -1.79
C VAL A 425 8.15 41.24 -2.16
N ASP A 426 8.12 40.10 -1.51
CA ASP A 426 7.07 39.08 -1.59
C ASP A 426 5.77 39.51 -0.86
N GLU A 427 4.82 38.58 -0.71
CA GLU A 427 3.58 38.79 0.06
C GLU A 427 3.76 39.10 1.55
N GLN A 428 4.84 38.62 2.18
CA GLN A 428 5.13 38.86 3.59
C GLN A 428 5.85 40.21 3.79
N GLY A 429 6.25 40.84 2.69
CA GLY A 429 7.06 42.05 2.67
C GLY A 429 8.54 41.77 2.86
N ASP A 430 8.97 40.51 2.78
CA ASP A 430 10.36 40.10 2.87
C ASP A 430 11.08 40.35 1.54
N THR A 431 12.34 40.80 1.59
CA THR A 431 13.20 40.89 0.40
C THR A 431 14.04 39.63 0.26
N ALA A 432 14.64 39.45 -0.92
CA ALA A 432 15.66 38.42 -1.16
C ALA A 432 16.77 38.41 -0.09
N LEU A 433 17.11 39.58 0.47
CA LEU A 433 18.09 39.73 1.55
C LEU A 433 17.56 39.24 2.91
N ILE A 434 16.27 39.43 3.22
CA ILE A 434 15.69 38.87 4.44
C ILE A 434 15.59 37.35 4.30
N ASN A 435 15.01 36.83 3.21
CA ASN A 435 14.82 35.39 3.03
C ASN A 435 16.15 34.60 3.04
N ALA A 436 17.19 35.10 2.37
CA ALA A 436 18.53 34.50 2.43
C ALA A 436 19.19 34.60 3.83
N ALA A 437 18.79 35.57 4.65
CA ALA A 437 19.30 35.75 6.00
C ALA A 437 18.56 34.84 7.00
N THR A 438 17.25 34.65 6.83
CA THR A 438 16.39 33.76 7.61
C THR A 438 16.79 32.29 7.45
N GLU A 439 17.14 31.85 6.23
CA GLU A 439 17.51 30.45 5.94
C GLU A 439 19.02 30.18 5.90
N GLY A 440 19.84 31.15 6.33
CA GLY A 440 21.27 30.91 6.62
C GLY A 440 22.20 30.92 5.41
N HIS A 441 21.79 31.49 4.28
CA HIS A 441 22.53 31.44 3.01
C HIS A 441 23.63 32.52 2.88
N ILE A 442 24.71 32.35 3.64
CA ILE A 442 25.85 33.29 3.75
C ILE A 442 26.35 33.84 2.40
N GLU A 443 26.61 33.00 1.38
CA GLU A 443 27.13 33.49 0.09
C GLU A 443 26.07 34.23 -0.75
N VAL A 444 24.78 33.90 -0.59
CA VAL A 444 23.68 34.67 -1.20
C VAL A 444 23.60 36.06 -0.57
N VAL A 445 23.63 36.15 0.77
CA VAL A 445 23.69 37.44 1.49
C VAL A 445 24.92 38.25 1.04
N ARG A 446 26.10 37.61 0.90
CA ARG A 446 27.31 38.27 0.37
C ARG A 446 27.19 38.73 -1.09
N LEU A 447 26.29 38.15 -1.89
CA LEU A 447 26.02 38.61 -3.27
C LEU A 447 25.03 39.78 -3.28
N LEU A 448 23.92 39.67 -2.55
CA LEU A 448 22.88 40.70 -2.45
C LEU A 448 23.43 42.01 -1.85
N LEU A 449 24.18 41.94 -0.76
CA LEU A 449 24.84 43.11 -0.16
C LEU A 449 25.88 43.76 -1.08
N ARG A 450 26.55 42.99 -1.95
CA ARG A 450 27.47 43.52 -2.98
C ARG A 450 26.73 44.17 -4.15
N ALA A 451 25.51 43.73 -4.45
CA ALA A 451 24.65 44.32 -5.48
C ALA A 451 23.90 45.58 -4.99
N GLY A 452 23.94 45.87 -3.69
CA GLY A 452 23.40 47.10 -3.10
C GLY A 452 22.14 46.93 -2.25
N ALA A 453 21.67 45.69 -2.04
CA ALA A 453 20.43 45.40 -1.30
C ALA A 453 20.34 46.12 0.05
N HIS A 454 19.15 46.62 0.37
CA HIS A 454 18.89 47.56 1.46
C HIS A 454 18.76 46.84 2.81
N ALA A 455 19.87 46.77 3.53
CA ALA A 455 19.99 46.12 4.85
C ALA A 455 19.07 46.69 5.96
N GLY A 456 18.44 47.84 5.75
CA GLY A 456 17.51 48.48 6.68
C GLY A 456 16.02 48.18 6.45
N HIS A 457 15.67 47.43 5.40
CA HIS A 457 14.26 47.11 5.07
C HIS A 457 13.59 46.25 6.16
N THR A 458 12.27 46.42 6.32
CA THR A 458 11.44 45.74 7.32
C THR A 458 10.23 45.08 6.66
N ASN A 459 9.98 43.81 6.97
CA ASN A 459 8.80 43.08 6.51
C ASN A 459 7.52 43.46 7.29
N GLN A 460 6.39 42.79 7.03
CA GLN A 460 5.13 43.04 7.74
C GLN A 460 5.17 42.73 9.25
N GLN A 461 6.09 41.87 9.69
CA GLN A 461 6.34 41.58 11.12
C GLN A 461 7.28 42.60 11.77
N GLN A 462 7.73 43.62 11.02
CA GLN A 462 8.76 44.61 11.37
C GLN A 462 10.18 44.04 11.50
N ASP A 463 10.39 42.79 11.12
CA ASP A 463 11.71 42.16 11.14
C ASP A 463 12.61 42.70 10.02
N ARG A 464 13.87 42.94 10.36
CA ARG A 464 14.97 43.23 9.43
C ARG A 464 15.80 41.97 9.19
N ALA A 465 16.52 41.89 8.07
CA ALA A 465 17.39 40.76 7.74
C ALA A 465 18.38 40.38 8.87
N ILE A 466 18.88 41.37 9.63
CA ILE A 466 19.74 41.14 10.80
C ILE A 466 19.01 40.49 11.99
N ILE A 467 17.73 40.79 12.19
CA ILE A 467 16.88 40.21 13.24
C ILE A 467 16.46 38.79 12.84
N ALA A 468 16.05 38.59 11.58
CA ALA A 468 15.68 37.29 11.04
C ALA A 468 16.85 36.27 11.04
N ALA A 469 18.06 36.72 10.67
CA ALA A 469 19.27 35.92 10.86
C ALA A 469 19.53 35.57 12.34
N SER A 470 19.29 36.53 13.24
CA SER A 470 19.59 36.36 14.68
C SER A 470 18.58 35.45 15.38
N SER A 471 17.28 35.50 15.03
CA SER A 471 16.23 34.62 15.58
C SER A 471 16.43 33.15 15.17
N LYS A 472 17.02 32.92 14.00
CA LYS A 472 17.42 31.60 13.46
C LYS A 472 18.83 31.15 13.87
N GLY A 473 19.63 32.02 14.50
CA GLY A 473 20.97 31.71 15.01
C GLY A 473 22.13 31.86 14.00
N HIS A 474 21.90 32.53 12.87
CA HIS A 474 22.88 32.76 11.80
C HIS A 474 23.79 33.96 12.09
N PHE A 475 24.54 33.90 13.20
CA PHE A 475 25.32 35.05 13.71
C PHE A 475 26.36 35.63 12.74
N GLU A 476 26.97 34.82 11.86
CA GLU A 476 27.87 35.36 10.80
C GLU A 476 27.12 36.25 9.81
N ILE A 477 25.89 35.88 9.44
CA ILE A 477 25.03 36.70 8.56
C ILE A 477 24.68 38.02 9.25
N GLY A 478 24.31 37.97 10.53
CA GLY A 478 24.06 39.16 11.32
C GLY A 478 25.26 40.12 11.33
N ARG A 479 26.49 39.58 11.46
CA ARG A 479 27.73 40.38 11.35
C ARG A 479 27.92 40.98 9.96
N LEU A 480 27.71 40.21 8.90
CA LEU A 480 27.89 40.68 7.51
C LEU A 480 26.91 41.79 7.13
N ILE A 481 25.65 41.67 7.54
CA ILE A 481 24.62 42.70 7.33
C ILE A 481 24.99 43.98 8.10
N PHE A 482 25.43 43.85 9.36
CA PHE A 482 25.91 44.97 10.17
C PHE A 482 27.14 45.66 9.58
N GLU A 483 28.17 44.90 9.16
CA GLU A 483 29.36 45.41 8.48
C GLU A 483 29.04 46.14 7.16
N SER A 484 28.00 45.71 6.45
CA SER A 484 27.56 46.34 5.20
C SER A 484 26.75 47.61 5.46
N ARG A 485 25.80 47.58 6.39
CA ARG A 485 25.01 48.76 6.78
C ARG A 485 25.90 49.87 7.36
N LEU A 486 26.90 49.53 8.18
CA LEU A 486 27.89 50.51 8.64
C LEU A 486 28.65 51.21 7.48
N ARG A 487 28.75 50.61 6.30
CA ARG A 487 29.34 51.26 5.11
C ARG A 487 28.31 52.08 4.33
N GLN A 488 27.07 51.61 4.22
CA GLN A 488 25.96 52.34 3.61
C GLN A 488 25.65 53.63 4.41
N ASP A 489 25.51 53.51 5.73
CA ASP A 489 25.27 54.64 6.65
C ASP A 489 26.40 55.68 6.57
N LEU A 490 27.67 55.24 6.44
CA LEU A 490 28.83 56.13 6.35
C LEU A 490 28.82 57.00 5.08
N ILE A 491 28.29 56.46 3.97
CA ILE A 491 28.14 57.18 2.70
C ILE A 491 26.99 58.18 2.77
N LEU A 492 25.94 57.90 3.55
CA LEU A 492 24.82 58.82 3.76
C LEU A 492 25.19 59.97 4.71
N THR A 493 26.10 59.76 5.68
CA THR A 493 26.45 60.79 6.68
C THR A 493 27.18 62.05 6.16
N GLU A 494 27.49 62.17 4.87
CA GLU A 494 27.86 63.48 4.30
C GLU A 494 26.65 64.42 4.10
N HIS A 495 25.40 63.92 4.14
CA HIS A 495 24.19 64.75 4.01
C HIS A 495 23.05 64.38 4.97
N GLN A 496 22.76 65.35 5.86
CA GLN A 496 21.58 65.53 6.73
C GLN A 496 21.57 64.89 8.13
N ASP A 497 21.17 65.71 9.10
CA ASP A 497 20.85 65.32 10.47
C ASP A 497 19.53 64.53 10.54
N LEU A 498 19.48 63.50 11.38
CA LEU A 498 18.27 62.72 11.66
C LEU A 498 17.80 62.96 13.09
N THR A 499 16.52 63.28 13.26
CA THR A 499 15.88 63.56 14.56
C THR A 499 14.97 62.43 15.05
N ASP A 500 15.02 62.21 16.36
CA ASP A 500 14.27 61.29 17.22
C ASP A 500 12.93 60.71 16.71
N GLN A 501 12.93 59.48 16.16
CA GLN A 501 11.74 58.60 16.11
C GLN A 501 12.00 57.07 16.29
N HIS A 502 13.25 56.58 16.38
CA HIS A 502 13.58 55.14 16.24
C HIS A 502 13.81 54.36 17.55
N GLY A 503 13.23 54.83 18.65
CA GLY A 503 13.69 54.51 20.02
C GLY A 503 13.59 53.07 20.52
N ASP A 504 12.86 52.14 19.88
CA ASP A 504 12.83 50.72 20.26
C ASP A 504 13.55 49.79 19.26
N THR A 505 13.61 50.17 17.97
CA THR A 505 14.30 49.40 16.93
C THR A 505 15.80 49.33 17.20
N GLU A 506 16.42 50.43 17.63
CA GLU A 506 17.83 50.46 18.04
C GLU A 506 18.12 49.55 19.25
N LYS A 507 17.14 49.33 20.14
CA LYS A 507 17.31 48.43 21.29
C LYS A 507 17.35 46.97 20.87
N GLN A 508 16.51 46.57 19.91
CA GLN A 508 16.53 45.22 19.34
C GLN A 508 17.83 44.98 18.55
N GLU A 509 18.26 45.95 17.74
CA GLU A 509 19.55 45.89 17.04
C GLU A 509 20.73 45.80 18.01
N ALA A 510 20.71 46.53 19.13
CA ALA A 510 21.74 46.43 20.16
C ALA A 510 21.76 45.06 20.86
N VAL A 511 20.62 44.42 21.09
CA VAL A 511 20.54 43.05 21.64
C VAL A 511 21.09 42.02 20.66
N ALA A 512 20.69 42.08 19.39
CA ALA A 512 21.20 41.20 18.33
C ALA A 512 22.72 41.38 18.15
N MET A 513 23.20 42.63 18.11
CA MET A 513 24.62 42.97 18.04
C MET A 513 25.40 42.41 19.25
N VAL A 514 24.86 42.48 20.47
CA VAL A 514 25.48 41.84 21.65
C VAL A 514 25.55 40.32 21.50
N MET A 515 24.53 39.65 20.97
CA MET A 515 24.59 38.20 20.73
C MET A 515 25.66 37.81 19.69
N VAL A 516 25.75 38.56 18.58
CA VAL A 516 26.81 38.35 17.56
C VAL A 516 28.21 38.57 18.15
N LEU A 517 28.43 39.66 18.88
CA LEU A 517 29.73 40.00 19.48
C LEU A 517 30.16 39.05 20.60
N MET A 518 29.20 38.43 21.31
CA MET A 518 29.50 37.45 22.38
C MET A 518 30.02 36.11 21.86
N HIS A 519 29.79 35.78 20.59
CA HIS A 519 30.23 34.52 19.99
C HIS A 519 31.69 34.56 19.46
N ASP A 520 32.14 35.72 18.95
CA ASP A 520 33.48 35.86 18.36
C ASP A 520 34.54 36.27 19.41
N ARG A 521 35.15 35.27 20.07
CA ARG A 521 36.15 35.48 21.14
C ARG A 521 37.51 36.05 20.65
N ARG A 522 37.67 36.54 19.40
CA ARG A 522 39.00 36.85 18.82
C ARG A 522 39.36 38.30 18.52
N GLU A 523 38.44 39.20 18.16
CA GLU A 523 38.81 40.58 17.78
C GLU A 523 38.46 41.62 18.87
N ARG A 524 39.48 42.31 19.39
CA ARG A 524 39.33 43.30 20.50
C ARG A 524 39.40 44.77 20.06
N ASN A 525 39.64 45.04 18.77
CA ASN A 525 39.95 46.37 18.26
C ASN A 525 38.91 46.85 17.21
N CYS A 526 37.68 47.06 17.66
CA CYS A 526 36.68 47.84 16.91
C CYS A 526 36.56 49.24 17.52
N ASP A 527 37.52 50.12 17.28
CA ASP A 527 37.51 51.48 17.81
C ASP A 527 36.32 52.33 17.31
N VAL A 528 35.75 52.00 16.15
CA VAL A 528 34.49 52.59 15.65
C VAL A 528 33.32 52.33 16.60
N LEU A 529 33.22 51.14 17.20
CA LEU A 529 32.18 50.82 18.18
C LEU A 529 32.36 51.58 19.51
N ARG A 530 33.60 51.90 19.91
CA ARG A 530 33.87 52.68 21.13
C ARG A 530 33.26 54.08 21.07
N TRP A 531 33.14 54.69 19.88
CA TRP A 531 32.65 56.06 19.76
C TRP A 531 31.12 56.17 19.89
N ARG A 532 30.34 55.24 19.30
CA ARG A 532 28.87 55.22 19.43
C ARG A 532 28.35 54.56 20.73
N LEU A 533 28.97 53.47 21.21
CA LEU A 533 28.51 52.79 22.44
C LEU A 533 28.89 53.52 23.75
N ALA A 534 29.75 54.53 23.70
CA ALA A 534 30.12 55.33 24.88
C ALA A 534 28.94 56.12 25.49
N ALA A 535 27.87 56.36 24.74
CA ALA A 535 26.72 57.16 25.18
C ALA A 535 25.92 56.49 26.32
N ASP A 536 25.43 55.25 26.14
CA ASP A 536 24.75 54.51 27.23
C ASP A 536 24.78 52.98 27.11
N TRP A 537 25.98 52.39 27.13
CA TRP A 537 26.14 50.94 27.27
C TRP A 537 25.49 50.36 28.55
N ARG A 538 25.23 51.19 29.58
CA ARG A 538 24.69 50.76 30.88
C ARG A 538 23.17 50.55 30.86
N SER A 539 22.45 51.22 29.98
CA SER A 539 21.04 50.90 29.70
C SER A 539 20.93 49.71 28.74
N THR A 540 21.81 49.60 27.74
CA THR A 540 21.87 48.41 26.87
C THR A 540 22.10 47.13 27.66
N LEU A 541 23.09 47.10 28.57
CA LEU A 541 23.39 45.89 29.35
C LEU A 541 22.20 45.48 30.25
N ARG A 542 21.59 46.45 30.95
CA ARG A 542 20.39 46.20 31.78
C ARG A 542 19.17 45.81 30.94
N PHE A 543 19.08 46.22 29.68
CA PHE A 543 18.02 45.76 28.79
C PHE A 543 18.24 44.31 28.35
N VAL A 544 19.47 43.87 28.10
CA VAL A 544 19.81 42.46 27.85
C VAL A 544 19.47 41.61 29.08
N GLU A 545 19.86 42.03 30.29
CA GLU A 545 19.57 41.32 31.54
C GLU A 545 18.05 41.17 31.80
N ASN A 546 17.25 42.20 31.49
CA ASN A 546 15.79 42.13 31.64
C ASN A 546 15.09 41.39 30.48
N GLY A 547 15.59 41.51 29.24
CA GLY A 547 15.01 40.87 28.05
C GLY A 547 14.97 39.34 28.15
N PHE A 548 16.03 38.74 28.71
CA PHE A 548 16.08 37.31 29.07
C PHE A 548 14.94 36.86 30.00
N THR A 549 14.30 37.78 30.75
CA THR A 549 13.16 37.45 31.63
C THR A 549 11.78 37.69 31.00
N MET A 550 11.69 38.44 29.89
CA MET A 550 10.43 38.63 29.15
C MET A 550 10.20 37.57 28.07
N TRP A 551 11.23 37.16 27.32
CA TRP A 551 11.12 36.05 26.36
C TRP A 551 10.70 34.72 27.02
N GLY A 552 10.98 34.54 28.30
CA GLY A 552 10.46 33.42 29.10
C GLY A 552 8.97 33.49 29.47
N ARG A 553 8.19 34.49 29.00
CA ARG A 553 6.78 34.70 29.38
C ARG A 553 5.80 34.88 28.22
N GLN A 554 6.25 35.12 26.99
CA GLN A 554 5.40 35.15 25.78
C GLN A 554 5.80 34.00 24.85
N GLY A 555 5.17 32.83 25.06
CA GLY A 555 5.50 31.60 24.36
C GLY A 555 4.74 30.40 24.91
N ALA A 556 3.40 30.44 24.80
CA ALA A 556 2.50 29.47 25.43
C ALA A 556 1.40 28.94 24.47
N VAL A 557 1.73 28.76 23.19
CA VAL A 557 0.87 28.06 22.22
C VAL A 557 1.72 27.16 21.32
N GLY A 558 1.53 25.84 21.41
CA GLY A 558 1.89 24.86 20.37
C GLY A 558 3.37 24.46 20.21
N GLY A 559 3.63 23.14 20.18
CA GLY A 559 4.84 22.57 19.58
C GLY A 559 5.97 22.16 20.55
N ASN A 560 6.40 20.89 20.45
CA ASN A 560 7.66 20.41 21.03
C ASN A 560 8.77 20.49 19.97
N ASP A 561 9.88 21.17 20.26
CA ASP A 561 11.20 20.50 20.29
C ASP A 561 12.30 21.32 21.01
N LYS A 562 13.41 20.65 21.35
CA LYS A 562 14.78 21.18 21.60
C LYS A 562 14.95 22.40 22.53
N ARG A 563 14.84 22.17 23.84
CA ARG A 563 15.57 22.96 24.85
C ARG A 563 16.97 22.38 25.13
N PHE A 564 18.00 22.84 24.43
CA PHE A 564 19.41 22.62 24.83
C PHE A 564 20.29 23.79 24.35
N GLY A 565 20.96 24.49 25.28
CA GLY A 565 22.02 25.47 24.94
C GLY A 565 22.12 26.68 25.89
N LEU A 566 20.99 27.29 26.27
CA LEU A 566 20.98 28.61 26.91
C LEU A 566 21.50 28.65 28.36
N ASP A 567 21.22 27.61 29.17
CA ASP A 567 21.62 27.58 30.58
C ASP A 567 23.15 27.58 30.80
N ALA A 568 23.92 27.08 29.82
CA ALA A 568 25.38 27.06 29.89
C ALA A 568 25.98 28.49 29.78
N ALA A 569 25.48 29.29 28.84
CA ALA A 569 25.94 30.66 28.62
C ALA A 569 25.62 31.58 29.81
N ALA A 570 24.43 31.40 30.42
CA ALA A 570 24.04 32.12 31.63
C ALA A 570 24.89 31.76 32.87
N SER A 571 25.58 30.62 32.84
CA SER A 571 26.46 30.15 33.92
C SER A 571 27.89 30.71 33.79
N GLU A 572 28.50 30.71 32.59
CA GLU A 572 29.82 31.33 32.39
C GLU A 572 29.81 32.83 32.71
N LEU A 573 28.76 33.56 32.32
CA LEU A 573 28.63 35.00 32.59
C LEU A 573 28.63 35.34 34.10
N LYS A 574 28.07 34.48 34.95
CA LYS A 574 28.07 34.67 36.41
C LYS A 574 29.43 34.40 37.07
N GLY A 575 30.36 33.75 36.37
CA GLY A 575 31.72 33.47 36.86
C GLY A 575 32.72 34.63 36.63
N ALA A 576 32.44 35.53 35.69
CA ALA A 576 33.38 36.55 35.21
C ALA A 576 33.51 37.77 36.16
N SER A 577 34.10 37.58 37.35
CA SER A 577 34.29 38.63 38.35
C SER A 577 35.37 39.66 37.95
N LEU A 578 34.99 40.63 37.10
CA LEU A 578 35.81 41.79 36.75
C LEU A 578 35.93 42.77 37.94
N LYS A 579 36.88 42.49 38.83
CA LYS A 579 37.26 43.40 39.93
C LYS A 579 38.04 44.60 39.39
N PHE A 580 37.38 45.76 39.34
CA PHE A 580 38.07 47.06 39.24
C PHE A 580 38.38 47.60 40.64
N PRO A 581 39.57 48.16 40.90
CA PRO A 581 39.89 48.80 42.17
C PRO A 581 39.15 50.14 42.30
N GLN A 582 38.74 50.50 43.52
CA GLN A 582 38.04 51.76 43.80
C GLN A 582 39.01 52.86 44.25
N GLY A 583 38.99 53.99 43.52
CA GLY A 583 39.07 55.34 44.07
C GLY A 583 40.42 55.88 44.56
N SER A 584 40.98 56.80 43.78
CA SER A 584 41.52 58.07 44.30
C SER A 584 41.46 59.15 43.20
N GLU A 585 41.74 60.40 43.58
CA GLU A 585 41.40 61.60 42.79
C GLU A 585 42.62 62.20 42.03
N SER A 586 42.35 63.31 41.32
CA SER A 586 43.29 64.34 40.83
C SER A 586 43.96 64.19 39.45
N LEU A 587 43.69 65.21 38.61
CA LEU A 587 44.59 65.96 37.72
C LEU A 587 45.97 65.37 37.35
N GLY A 588 46.25 65.23 36.05
CA GLY A 588 47.60 65.01 35.53
C GLY A 588 47.71 65.14 34.01
N LEU A 589 48.51 66.09 33.53
CA LEU A 589 48.93 66.26 32.13
C LEU A 589 50.00 65.22 31.74
N GLU A 590 50.17 65.01 30.42
CA GLU A 590 51.33 64.35 29.77
C GLU A 590 51.52 62.85 30.12
N GLY A 591 52.26 62.03 29.35
CA GLY A 591 52.81 62.27 28.01
C GLY A 591 53.93 61.28 27.63
N SER A 592 53.69 60.46 26.60
CA SER A 592 54.68 59.71 25.77
C SER A 592 55.43 58.48 26.37
N LEU A 593 55.96 57.64 25.45
CA LEU A 593 57.07 56.66 25.59
C LEU A 593 56.87 55.41 26.52
N TRP A 594 57.59 54.28 26.36
CA TRP A 594 58.01 53.49 25.17
C TRP A 594 58.55 52.09 25.61
N TRP A 595 58.45 51.06 24.73
CA TRP A 595 59.28 49.82 24.64
C TRP A 595 59.19 48.62 25.63
N SER A 596 58.68 47.49 25.09
CA SER A 596 59.41 46.23 24.75
C SER A 596 59.95 45.21 25.80
N LEU A 597 60.05 43.95 25.32
CA LEU A 597 60.72 42.73 25.84
C LEU A 597 59.98 41.88 26.91
N SER A 598 60.29 40.58 27.15
CA SER A 598 60.42 39.35 26.31
C SER A 598 60.85 38.14 27.22
N ALA A 599 60.85 36.91 26.68
CA ALA A 599 61.60 35.70 27.11
C ALA A 599 61.08 34.74 28.24
N THR A 600 60.44 33.66 27.80
CA THR A 600 60.71 32.20 28.00
C THR A 600 61.41 31.55 29.24
N CYS A 601 60.90 30.33 29.57
CA CYS A 601 61.60 29.06 29.96
C CYS A 601 61.78 28.57 31.44
N TYR A 602 61.11 27.43 31.73
CA TYR A 602 61.59 26.19 32.44
C TYR A 602 61.92 26.25 33.97
N LEU A 603 61.97 25.15 34.75
CA LEU A 603 61.72 23.70 34.52
C LEU A 603 60.62 23.17 35.52
N SER A 604 60.57 22.04 36.26
CA SER A 604 61.46 20.91 36.67
C SER A 604 60.66 19.61 36.97
N LEU A 605 61.34 18.48 37.23
CA LEU A 605 60.86 17.13 37.65
C LEU A 605 61.89 16.55 38.68
N PRO A 606 61.91 15.27 39.14
CA PRO A 606 60.97 14.10 39.12
C PRO A 606 60.57 13.65 40.58
N PRO A 607 60.07 12.41 40.95
CA PRO A 607 60.00 11.11 40.22
C PRO A 607 58.69 10.27 40.29
N GLN A 608 58.74 9.15 39.56
CA GLN A 608 57.81 7.99 39.41
C GLN A 608 58.17 6.86 40.43
N PRO A 609 57.49 5.66 40.54
CA PRO A 609 56.65 4.90 39.57
C PRO A 609 55.29 4.37 40.16
N THR A 610 54.45 3.50 39.55
CA THR A 610 54.57 2.47 38.48
C THR A 610 53.38 2.38 37.48
N SER A 611 53.66 1.70 36.35
CA SER A 611 52.83 1.29 35.19
C SER A 611 51.48 0.60 35.44
N GLY A 612 50.54 0.52 34.46
CA GLY A 612 50.58 1.06 33.07
C GLY A 612 49.49 0.50 32.11
N SER A 613 49.57 0.85 30.81
CA SER A 613 48.73 0.44 29.63
C SER A 613 47.20 0.63 29.73
N ALA A 614 46.45 1.42 28.93
CA ALA A 614 46.68 2.27 27.74
C ALA A 614 46.76 1.63 26.32
N LEU A 615 46.07 2.28 25.35
CA LEU A 615 46.13 2.19 23.86
C LEU A 615 45.53 0.91 23.21
N GLN A 616 45.04 0.85 21.96
CA GLN A 616 44.78 1.77 20.81
C GLN A 616 43.47 1.27 20.10
N ALA A 617 42.60 2.00 19.39
CA ALA A 617 42.64 3.12 18.43
C ALA A 617 42.87 2.71 16.94
N SER A 618 42.43 3.57 15.99
CA SER A 618 42.29 3.38 14.51
C SER A 618 41.07 2.55 14.02
N GLU A 619 40.41 2.80 12.86
CA GLU A 619 40.59 3.87 11.84
C GLU A 619 39.35 4.17 10.94
N ALA A 620 39.36 5.34 10.28
CA ALA A 620 38.74 5.75 9.00
C ALA A 620 37.27 5.42 8.56
N MET A 621 36.44 6.48 8.53
CA MET A 621 35.64 6.98 7.37
C MET A 621 35.00 6.03 6.32
N LYS A 622 33.65 6.05 6.16
CA LYS A 622 32.92 6.60 4.96
C LYS A 622 31.39 6.31 4.92
N ARG A 623 30.65 7.28 4.36
CA ARG A 623 29.41 7.21 3.51
C ARG A 623 28.19 6.32 3.87
N GLY A 624 27.01 6.92 3.70
CA GLY A 624 25.87 6.29 2.99
C GLY A 624 24.75 5.67 3.85
N PRO A 625 23.47 5.94 3.54
CA PRO A 625 22.34 5.14 4.01
C PRO A 625 21.97 4.04 3.00
N GLU A 626 21.67 2.82 3.48
CA GLU A 626 21.15 1.73 2.64
C GLU A 626 19.94 1.03 3.27
N ASN A 627 19.23 0.29 2.42
CA ASN A 627 17.88 -0.27 2.60
C ASN A 627 17.60 -1.00 3.92
N GLN A 628 16.42 -0.74 4.49
CA GLN A 628 15.79 -1.66 5.44
C GLN A 628 15.12 -2.82 4.68
N ASN A 629 15.87 -3.86 4.36
CA ASN A 629 15.28 -5.10 3.82
C ASN A 629 15.97 -6.39 4.31
N ASP A 630 16.47 -6.43 5.56
CA ASP A 630 16.87 -7.67 6.21
C ASP A 630 16.71 -7.64 7.75
N LYS A 631 15.53 -8.04 8.25
CA LYS A 631 15.26 -8.33 9.68
C LYS A 631 14.25 -9.47 9.89
N GLN A 632 14.39 -10.58 9.15
CA GLN A 632 13.58 -11.79 9.39
C GLN A 632 14.41 -13.04 9.72
N ALA A 633 15.53 -12.83 10.43
CA ALA A 633 16.29 -13.89 11.09
C ALA A 633 16.63 -13.51 12.55
N LYS A 634 16.72 -14.54 13.42
CA LYS A 634 17.02 -14.47 14.87
C LYS A 634 15.93 -13.87 15.78
N LEU A 635 15.01 -14.71 16.28
CA LEU A 635 14.54 -14.66 17.67
C LEU A 635 13.82 -15.95 18.10
N SER A 636 14.60 -17.03 18.30
CA SER A 636 14.09 -18.34 18.73
C SER A 636 15.07 -19.07 19.66
N ARG A 637 14.98 -18.80 20.97
CA ARG A 637 15.55 -19.63 22.07
C ARG A 637 15.06 -19.13 23.44
N PHE A 638 15.14 -20.02 24.43
CA PHE A 638 14.57 -19.94 25.79
C PHE A 638 13.02 -20.01 25.80
N PHE A 639 12.37 -20.84 26.63
CA PHE A 639 12.86 -21.68 27.74
C PHE A 639 12.63 -23.20 27.51
N GLN A 640 13.37 -24.03 28.27
CA GLN A 640 13.10 -25.46 28.47
C GLN A 640 13.04 -25.77 29.97
N SER A 641 12.10 -26.61 30.40
CA SER A 641 12.27 -27.52 31.54
C SER A 641 11.27 -28.69 31.47
N LYS A 642 11.77 -29.88 31.83
CA LYS A 642 11.08 -31.20 31.91
C LYS A 642 10.61 -31.46 33.36
N PRO A 643 10.01 -32.63 33.73
CA PRO A 643 9.54 -33.80 32.96
C PRO A 643 8.08 -34.22 33.28
N ALA A 644 7.62 -35.32 32.67
CA ALA A 644 6.45 -36.11 33.08
C ALA A 644 6.85 -37.30 33.99
N PRO A 645 5.88 -38.01 34.59
CA PRO A 645 6.00 -39.44 34.93
C PRO A 645 5.24 -40.35 33.93
N SER A 646 5.62 -41.62 33.89
CA SER A 646 4.96 -42.73 33.17
C SER A 646 3.92 -43.44 34.09
N ASP A 647 3.05 -44.37 33.68
CA ASP A 647 3.30 -45.70 33.07
C ASP A 647 2.03 -46.29 32.39
N ALA A 648 2.20 -47.44 31.72
CA ALA A 648 1.32 -48.62 31.50
C ALA A 648 -0.22 -48.56 31.80
N SER A 649 -1.10 -49.26 31.05
CA SER A 649 -0.96 -50.05 29.81
C SER A 649 -2.33 -50.55 29.28
N ALA A 650 -2.38 -50.87 27.97
CA ALA A 650 -3.10 -51.99 27.34
C ALA A 650 -4.66 -52.14 27.39
N LEU A 651 -5.21 -52.30 26.18
CA LEU A 651 -6.33 -53.19 25.74
C LEU A 651 -7.82 -52.73 25.74
N THR A 652 -8.36 -52.74 24.51
CA THR A 652 -9.69 -53.21 24.03
C THR A 652 -11.02 -52.55 24.42
N VAL A 653 -11.76 -52.21 23.34
CA VAL A 653 -13.23 -52.14 23.18
C VAL A 653 -13.75 -53.57 22.88
N PRO A 654 -14.99 -54.02 23.23
CA PRO A 654 -16.22 -53.27 23.56
C PRO A 654 -16.91 -53.70 24.89
N GLU A 655 -18.22 -53.39 25.00
CA GLU A 655 -19.23 -53.93 25.95
C GLU A 655 -19.15 -53.51 27.43
N LEU A 656 -19.86 -52.42 27.76
CA LEU A 656 -20.74 -52.40 28.94
C LEU A 656 -21.81 -51.30 28.86
N GLU A 657 -22.97 -51.63 28.29
CA GLU A 657 -24.20 -50.90 28.60
C GLU A 657 -24.57 -51.14 30.08
N ARG A 658 -24.86 -50.05 30.83
CA ARG A 658 -25.93 -49.91 31.86
C ARG A 658 -25.66 -48.77 32.83
N ALA A 659 -26.31 -47.62 32.59
CA ALA A 659 -26.82 -46.71 33.64
C ALA A 659 -27.67 -45.59 33.00
N MET A 660 -28.91 -45.89 32.61
CA MET A 660 -29.88 -44.85 32.24
C MET A 660 -30.43 -44.17 33.51
N PRO A 661 -30.98 -42.95 33.39
CA PRO A 661 -32.45 -42.85 33.44
C PRO A 661 -33.11 -42.58 32.08
N GLN A 662 -34.32 -43.13 31.92
CA GLN A 662 -35.27 -42.76 30.84
C GLN A 662 -36.04 -41.49 31.27
N ALA A 663 -36.88 -40.81 30.49
CA ALA A 663 -37.59 -41.10 29.22
C ALA A 663 -37.98 -39.73 28.57
N PRO A 664 -38.78 -39.63 27.48
CA PRO A 664 -39.42 -40.69 26.68
C PRO A 664 -39.19 -40.56 25.15
N SER A 665 -39.70 -41.53 24.42
CA SER A 665 -39.72 -41.59 22.95
C SER A 665 -40.93 -40.85 22.34
N SER A 666 -40.75 -40.38 21.11
CA SER A 666 -41.82 -40.41 20.09
C SER A 666 -41.19 -40.51 18.70
N SER A 667 -41.84 -41.26 17.81
CA SER A 667 -41.40 -41.45 16.41
C SER A 667 -41.63 -40.17 15.59
N PRO A 668 -40.88 -39.91 14.51
CA PRO A 668 -41.08 -38.73 13.69
C PRO A 668 -42.46 -38.77 13.00
N PRO A 669 -43.31 -37.73 13.13
CA PRO A 669 -44.56 -37.65 12.39
C PRO A 669 -44.29 -37.37 10.90
N SER A 670 -44.98 -38.09 10.02
CA SER A 670 -44.96 -37.82 8.59
C SER A 670 -45.86 -36.63 8.25
N SER A 671 -45.34 -35.74 7.40
CA SER A 671 -45.95 -34.48 6.92
C SER A 671 -46.19 -33.40 7.99
N HIS A 672 -45.68 -32.19 7.74
CA HIS A 672 -46.35 -30.90 7.94
C HIS A 672 -45.46 -29.78 7.38
N SER A 673 -46.06 -28.70 6.88
CA SER A 673 -45.38 -27.60 6.17
C SER A 673 -44.79 -26.56 7.13
N GLY A 674 -43.87 -26.98 8.00
CA GLY A 674 -43.15 -26.09 8.91
C GLY A 674 -41.98 -25.37 8.24
N ALA A 675 -41.82 -24.07 8.51
CA ALA A 675 -40.58 -23.36 8.18
C ALA A 675 -39.48 -23.73 9.22
N PRO A 676 -38.20 -23.82 8.84
CA PRO A 676 -37.10 -24.20 9.75
C PRO A 676 -36.67 -23.06 10.68
N TRP A 677 -37.55 -22.09 10.94
CA TRP A 677 -37.29 -20.81 11.59
C TRP A 677 -38.45 -20.43 12.52
N THR A 678 -38.17 -20.15 13.80
CA THR A 678 -39.12 -19.41 14.64
C THR A 678 -39.03 -17.93 14.26
N LEU A 679 -40.16 -17.26 14.02
CA LEU A 679 -40.14 -15.81 13.84
C LEU A 679 -40.29 -15.08 15.18
N VAL A 680 -39.46 -14.07 15.40
CA VAL A 680 -39.56 -13.08 16.47
C VAL A 680 -39.58 -11.68 15.87
N GLU A 681 -40.15 -10.70 16.58
CA GLU A 681 -40.31 -9.32 16.08
C GLU A 681 -39.01 -8.53 16.14
N ARG A 682 -38.20 -8.79 17.19
CA ARG A 682 -36.93 -8.09 17.47
C ARG A 682 -35.86 -9.07 17.94
N PRO A 683 -34.56 -8.87 17.65
CA PRO A 683 -33.48 -9.77 18.07
C PRO A 683 -33.43 -10.09 19.57
N GLY A 684 -33.79 -9.12 20.43
CA GLY A 684 -33.81 -9.31 21.89
C GLY A 684 -34.85 -10.32 22.38
N GLN A 685 -35.92 -10.55 21.61
CA GLN A 685 -36.97 -11.53 21.92
C GLN A 685 -36.54 -12.98 21.64
N ALA A 686 -35.40 -13.21 20.98
CA ALA A 686 -34.94 -14.54 20.62
C ALA A 686 -34.69 -15.44 21.84
N LYS A 687 -35.09 -16.70 21.68
CA LYS A 687 -35.06 -17.82 22.64
C LYS A 687 -34.21 -18.99 22.13
N SER A 688 -33.86 -19.03 20.84
CA SER A 688 -33.02 -20.09 20.25
C SER A 688 -32.11 -19.58 19.13
N ALA A 689 -31.06 -20.36 18.80
CA ALA A 689 -30.15 -20.09 17.70
C ALA A 689 -30.77 -20.21 16.29
N VAL A 690 -32.00 -20.75 16.18
CA VAL A 690 -32.76 -20.84 14.92
C VAL A 690 -33.89 -19.80 14.84
N ASP A 691 -33.96 -18.88 15.80
CA ASP A 691 -34.92 -17.78 15.78
C ASP A 691 -34.44 -16.68 14.80
N ALA A 692 -35.37 -16.15 14.03
CA ALA A 692 -35.13 -15.21 12.95
C ALA A 692 -36.08 -14.01 13.00
N VAL A 693 -35.62 -12.88 12.52
CA VAL A 693 -36.43 -11.69 12.26
C VAL A 693 -36.76 -11.66 10.76
N ALA A 694 -37.97 -11.21 10.40
CA ALA A 694 -38.31 -10.96 9.01
C ALA A 694 -37.75 -9.60 8.57
N LEU A 695 -36.87 -9.60 7.56
CA LEU A 695 -36.42 -8.39 6.87
C LEU A 695 -37.61 -7.72 6.16
N LYS A 696 -37.45 -6.44 5.80
CA LYS A 696 -38.50 -5.61 5.17
C LYS A 696 -39.07 -6.18 3.86
N ASN A 697 -38.34 -7.07 3.19
CA ASN A 697 -38.75 -7.81 2.00
C ASN A 697 -39.30 -9.24 2.28
N GLY A 698 -39.55 -9.59 3.54
CA GLY A 698 -40.06 -10.91 3.97
C GLY A 698 -39.02 -12.02 4.12
N VAL A 699 -37.74 -11.77 3.78
CA VAL A 699 -36.67 -12.75 3.96
C VAL A 699 -36.37 -12.94 5.45
N LYS A 700 -36.30 -14.18 5.92
CA LYS A 700 -36.08 -14.52 7.34
C LYS A 700 -34.58 -14.58 7.64
N MET A 701 -34.08 -13.65 8.45
CA MET A 701 -32.67 -13.56 8.82
C MET A 701 -32.47 -14.01 10.28
N PRO A 702 -31.65 -15.05 10.55
CA PRO A 702 -31.38 -15.50 11.91
C PRO A 702 -30.74 -14.42 12.78
N VAL A 703 -31.07 -14.43 14.07
CA VAL A 703 -30.50 -13.49 15.05
C VAL A 703 -29.03 -13.79 15.34
N LEU A 704 -28.67 -15.08 15.34
CA LEU A 704 -27.31 -15.57 15.56
C LEU A 704 -26.73 -16.23 14.29
N GLY A 705 -25.52 -15.83 13.93
CA GLY A 705 -24.72 -16.45 12.89
C GLY A 705 -23.26 -16.68 13.26
N PHE A 706 -22.49 -17.17 12.30
CA PHE A 706 -21.12 -17.62 12.47
C PHE A 706 -20.21 -16.99 11.42
N GLY A 707 -19.21 -16.21 11.86
CA GLY A 707 -18.25 -15.53 10.98
C GLY A 707 -17.03 -16.38 10.64
N THR A 708 -16.70 -16.52 9.36
CA THR A 708 -15.59 -17.38 8.87
C THR A 708 -14.26 -16.66 8.66
N TYR A 709 -14.17 -15.36 8.97
CA TYR A 709 -12.95 -14.56 8.75
C TYR A 709 -11.71 -15.14 9.46
N ARG A 710 -10.64 -15.41 8.71
CA ARG A 710 -9.40 -16.06 9.19
C ARG A 710 -9.65 -17.43 9.84
N LEU A 711 -10.49 -18.29 9.26
CA LEU A 711 -10.33 -19.74 9.47
C LEU A 711 -9.11 -20.22 8.67
N GLY A 712 -8.40 -21.23 9.17
CA GLY A 712 -7.28 -21.84 8.43
C GLY A 712 -7.78 -22.85 7.41
N ARG A 713 -7.14 -22.93 6.22
CA ARG A 713 -7.51 -23.81 5.09
C ARG A 713 -7.91 -25.22 5.55
N GLN A 714 -7.03 -25.87 6.30
CA GLN A 714 -7.16 -27.25 6.78
C GLN A 714 -8.33 -27.51 7.74
N VAL A 715 -8.90 -26.48 8.38
CA VAL A 715 -9.95 -26.63 9.41
C VAL A 715 -11.27 -25.94 9.07
N ALA A 716 -11.35 -25.20 7.95
CA ALA A 716 -12.54 -24.40 7.63
C ALA A 716 -13.81 -25.26 7.49
N ILE A 717 -13.74 -26.41 6.82
CA ILE A 717 -14.88 -27.32 6.62
C ILE A 717 -15.38 -27.86 7.97
N SER A 718 -14.48 -28.43 8.78
CA SER A 718 -14.83 -29.06 10.07
C SER A 718 -15.33 -28.03 11.09
N VAL A 719 -14.79 -26.81 11.09
CA VAL A 719 -15.25 -25.70 11.92
C VAL A 719 -16.66 -25.23 11.52
N VAL A 720 -16.95 -25.07 10.22
CA VAL A 720 -18.31 -24.68 9.77
C VAL A 720 -19.32 -25.80 10.04
N LEU A 721 -18.96 -27.07 9.82
CA LEU A 721 -19.78 -28.21 10.22
C LEU A 721 -20.07 -28.23 11.73
N ASN A 722 -19.08 -27.90 12.57
CA ASN A 722 -19.28 -27.84 14.02
C ASN A 722 -20.18 -26.67 14.44
N ALA A 723 -20.15 -25.54 13.73
CA ALA A 723 -21.12 -24.46 13.92
C ALA A 723 -22.55 -24.91 13.52
N LEU A 724 -22.72 -25.54 12.35
CA LEU A 724 -24.02 -26.08 11.92
C LEU A 724 -24.56 -27.13 12.91
N ARG A 725 -23.69 -28.00 13.46
CA ARG A 725 -24.03 -28.98 14.51
C ARG A 725 -24.35 -28.31 15.87
N ALA A 726 -23.77 -27.15 16.17
CA ALA A 726 -24.07 -26.35 17.35
C ALA A 726 -25.34 -25.49 17.22
N GLY A 727 -26.11 -25.64 16.13
CA GLY A 727 -27.39 -24.98 15.92
C GLY A 727 -27.32 -23.65 15.16
N TYR A 728 -26.14 -23.22 14.71
CA TYR A 728 -26.01 -22.02 13.89
C TYR A 728 -26.67 -22.23 12.53
N ARG A 729 -27.37 -21.21 12.05
CA ARG A 729 -28.08 -21.25 10.76
C ARG A 729 -27.89 -20.00 9.91
N LEU A 730 -27.06 -19.04 10.32
CA LEU A 730 -26.52 -17.99 9.47
C LEU A 730 -25.00 -18.19 9.37
N ILE A 731 -24.47 -18.36 8.16
CA ILE A 731 -23.01 -18.44 7.90
C ILE A 731 -22.58 -17.17 7.14
N ASP A 732 -21.61 -16.46 7.70
CA ASP A 732 -21.07 -15.21 7.17
C ASP A 732 -19.64 -15.41 6.64
N THR A 733 -19.45 -15.18 5.34
CA THR A 733 -18.17 -15.32 4.62
C THR A 733 -17.91 -14.12 3.70
N ALA A 734 -16.85 -14.14 2.90
CA ALA A 734 -16.59 -13.14 1.85
C ALA A 734 -15.66 -13.70 0.75
N GLN A 735 -15.77 -13.18 -0.46
CA GLN A 735 -15.05 -13.66 -1.66
C GLN A 735 -13.51 -13.63 -1.54
N VAL A 736 -12.95 -12.70 -0.77
CA VAL A 736 -11.49 -12.57 -0.56
C VAL A 736 -10.97 -13.29 0.68
N TYR A 737 -11.84 -13.91 1.49
CA TYR A 737 -11.39 -14.60 2.70
C TYR A 737 -10.56 -15.81 2.30
N ASP A 738 -9.24 -15.65 2.45
CA ASP A 738 -8.24 -16.61 2.03
C ASP A 738 -8.38 -17.00 0.56
N GLN A 739 -8.31 -16.00 -0.34
CA GLN A 739 -8.38 -16.16 -1.81
C GLN A 739 -9.63 -16.93 -2.31
N GLY A 740 -10.71 -16.97 -1.52
CA GLY A 740 -11.94 -17.70 -1.82
C GLY A 740 -11.95 -19.17 -1.37
N HIS A 741 -10.88 -19.68 -0.76
CA HIS A 741 -10.88 -21.00 -0.11
C HIS A 741 -11.94 -21.10 0.98
N THR A 742 -12.19 -20.01 1.71
CA THR A 742 -13.22 -19.97 2.75
C THR A 742 -14.62 -20.17 2.16
N GLU A 743 -14.89 -19.66 0.95
CA GLU A 743 -16.16 -19.91 0.24
C GLU A 743 -16.26 -21.37 -0.22
N ARG A 744 -15.19 -21.93 -0.82
CA ARG A 744 -15.14 -23.37 -1.20
C ARG A 744 -15.42 -24.27 0.01
N ALA A 745 -14.78 -24.00 1.15
CA ALA A 745 -14.94 -24.75 2.39
C ALA A 745 -16.33 -24.58 3.04
N VAL A 746 -16.95 -23.40 2.94
CA VAL A 746 -18.34 -23.19 3.39
C VAL A 746 -19.31 -23.97 2.52
N GLY A 747 -19.15 -23.92 1.20
CA GLY A 747 -19.96 -24.73 0.26
C GLY A 747 -19.89 -26.22 0.58
N GLU A 748 -18.68 -26.73 0.81
CA GLU A 748 -18.46 -28.14 1.14
C GLU A 748 -19.04 -28.52 2.51
N ALA A 749 -18.86 -27.68 3.53
CA ALA A 749 -19.49 -27.89 4.83
C ALA A 749 -21.03 -27.86 4.75
N LEU A 750 -21.63 -27.07 3.85
CA LEU A 750 -23.08 -27.10 3.62
C LEU A 750 -23.52 -28.44 3.01
N ARG A 751 -22.83 -28.94 1.97
CA ARG A 751 -23.11 -30.27 1.37
C ARG A 751 -22.97 -31.39 2.41
N GLN A 752 -21.86 -31.42 3.15
CA GLN A 752 -21.60 -32.43 4.19
C GLN A 752 -22.51 -32.33 5.42
N SER A 753 -23.26 -31.22 5.59
CA SER A 753 -24.15 -31.05 6.75
C SER A 753 -25.46 -31.83 6.66
N GLY A 754 -25.88 -32.22 5.44
CA GLY A 754 -27.20 -32.81 5.18
C GLY A 754 -28.39 -31.83 5.30
N LEU A 755 -28.15 -30.55 5.63
CA LEU A 755 -29.17 -29.50 5.65
C LEU A 755 -29.52 -29.08 4.22
N LYS A 756 -30.80 -28.80 3.95
CA LYS A 756 -31.21 -28.21 2.67
C LYS A 756 -30.69 -26.79 2.58
N ARG A 757 -30.35 -26.34 1.36
CA ARG A 757 -29.88 -24.96 1.10
C ARG A 757 -30.84 -23.90 1.65
N SER A 758 -32.15 -24.16 1.72
CA SER A 758 -33.18 -23.28 2.30
C SER A 758 -33.19 -23.18 3.83
N GLU A 759 -32.49 -24.06 4.53
CA GLU A 759 -32.43 -24.13 6.00
C GLU A 759 -31.22 -23.36 6.57
N VAL A 760 -30.34 -22.82 5.72
CA VAL A 760 -29.20 -21.99 6.13
C VAL A 760 -29.29 -20.65 5.41
N PHE A 761 -29.10 -19.56 6.15
CA PHE A 761 -28.91 -18.22 5.62
C PHE A 761 -27.44 -18.00 5.30
N LEU A 762 -27.10 -17.72 4.05
CA LEU A 762 -25.72 -17.58 3.59
C LEU A 762 -25.44 -16.13 3.17
N THR A 763 -24.51 -15.50 3.88
CA THR A 763 -24.02 -14.15 3.57
C THR A 763 -22.63 -14.22 2.94
N THR A 764 -22.43 -13.57 1.79
CA THR A 764 -21.09 -13.24 1.28
C THR A 764 -20.99 -11.76 0.90
N LYS A 765 -19.80 -11.29 0.52
CA LYS A 765 -19.49 -9.85 0.41
C LYS A 765 -18.70 -9.54 -0.85
N VAL A 766 -19.17 -8.53 -1.58
CA VAL A 766 -18.42 -7.87 -2.65
C VAL A 766 -17.32 -7.04 -2.02
N TRP A 767 -16.07 -7.33 -2.39
CA TRP A 767 -14.91 -6.60 -1.89
C TRP A 767 -14.61 -5.36 -2.73
N ARG A 768 -13.92 -4.39 -2.14
CA ARG A 768 -13.61 -3.09 -2.79
C ARG A 768 -12.87 -3.18 -4.13
N SER A 769 -12.12 -4.27 -4.34
CA SER A 769 -11.40 -4.56 -5.60
C SER A 769 -12.29 -5.09 -6.72
N CYS A 770 -13.59 -5.28 -6.47
CA CYS A 770 -14.57 -5.78 -7.43
C CYS A 770 -15.78 -4.85 -7.58
N HIS A 771 -15.66 -3.59 -7.13
CA HIS A 771 -16.67 -2.55 -7.38
C HIS A 771 -16.76 -2.20 -8.87
N GLY A 772 -17.90 -1.63 -9.28
CA GLY A 772 -18.29 -1.45 -10.69
C GLY A 772 -19.19 -2.59 -11.18
N TYR A 773 -19.98 -2.34 -12.23
CA TYR A 773 -21.11 -3.20 -12.62
C TYR A 773 -20.68 -4.64 -12.96
N GLU A 774 -19.90 -4.82 -14.03
CA GLU A 774 -19.47 -6.15 -14.49
C GLU A 774 -18.48 -6.82 -13.51
N SER A 775 -17.62 -6.04 -12.86
CA SER A 775 -16.74 -6.53 -11.78
C SER A 775 -17.53 -7.15 -10.63
N THR A 776 -18.66 -6.54 -10.25
CA THR A 776 -19.56 -7.04 -9.20
C THR A 776 -20.29 -8.30 -9.68
N LEU A 777 -20.87 -8.30 -10.89
CA LEU A 777 -21.56 -9.47 -11.45
C LEU A 777 -20.61 -10.68 -11.58
N ARG A 778 -19.38 -10.45 -12.05
CA ARG A 778 -18.32 -11.47 -12.19
C ARG A 778 -17.91 -12.03 -10.83
N ALA A 779 -17.62 -11.16 -9.85
CA ALA A 779 -17.20 -11.58 -8.51
C ALA A 779 -18.31 -12.34 -7.76
N CYS A 780 -19.56 -11.85 -7.81
CA CYS A 780 -20.71 -12.55 -7.26
C CYS A 780 -20.93 -13.93 -7.90
N SER A 781 -20.79 -14.03 -9.23
CA SER A 781 -20.89 -15.30 -9.95
C SER A 781 -19.77 -16.28 -9.58
N GLN A 782 -18.54 -15.79 -9.37
CA GLN A 782 -17.45 -16.59 -8.81
C GLN A 782 -17.75 -17.08 -7.39
N SER A 783 -18.35 -16.26 -6.52
CA SER A 783 -18.80 -16.72 -5.18
C SER A 783 -19.82 -17.85 -5.30
N LEU A 784 -20.79 -17.76 -6.21
CA LEU A 784 -21.76 -18.85 -6.46
C LEU A 784 -21.05 -20.13 -6.96
N LYS A 785 -20.08 -20.02 -7.87
CA LYS A 785 -19.23 -21.14 -8.35
C LYS A 785 -18.43 -21.77 -7.21
N ARG A 786 -17.77 -20.97 -6.35
CA ARG A 786 -16.97 -21.44 -5.20
C ARG A 786 -17.82 -22.11 -4.13
N LEU A 787 -18.96 -21.52 -3.76
CA LEU A 787 -19.92 -22.08 -2.81
C LEU A 787 -20.66 -23.31 -3.39
N GLN A 788 -20.73 -23.42 -4.72
CA GLN A 788 -21.59 -24.33 -5.48
C GLN A 788 -23.07 -24.21 -5.06
N VAL A 789 -23.60 -22.98 -5.09
CA VAL A 789 -25.00 -22.69 -4.78
C VAL A 789 -25.60 -21.83 -5.89
N SER A 790 -26.89 -22.02 -6.19
CA SER A 790 -27.61 -21.20 -7.18
C SER A 790 -27.95 -19.79 -6.68
N TYR A 791 -27.94 -19.56 -5.36
CA TYR A 791 -28.18 -18.25 -4.75
C TYR A 791 -27.47 -18.10 -3.39
N VAL A 792 -27.22 -16.86 -2.98
CA VAL A 792 -26.95 -16.47 -1.58
C VAL A 792 -28.16 -15.78 -0.97
N ASP A 793 -28.33 -15.81 0.35
CA ASP A 793 -29.45 -15.13 1.00
C ASP A 793 -29.18 -13.63 1.13
N LEU A 794 -27.90 -13.24 1.24
CA LEU A 794 -27.46 -11.85 1.36
C LEU A 794 -26.10 -11.62 0.66
N TYR A 795 -26.04 -10.63 -0.23
CA TYR A 795 -24.79 -9.97 -0.61
C TYR A 795 -24.62 -8.66 0.15
N LEU A 796 -23.41 -8.36 0.63
CA LEU A 796 -23.05 -7.07 1.22
C LEU A 796 -21.94 -6.37 0.41
N VAL A 797 -22.05 -5.05 0.21
CA VAL A 797 -20.91 -4.21 -0.21
C VAL A 797 -19.99 -4.01 0.99
N HIS A 798 -18.73 -4.44 0.93
CA HIS A 798 -17.87 -4.51 2.14
C HIS A 798 -17.46 -3.14 2.72
N TRP A 799 -17.31 -2.09 1.90
CA TRP A 799 -16.68 -0.83 2.34
C TRP A 799 -17.09 0.39 1.50
N PRO A 800 -17.42 1.55 2.12
CA PRO A 800 -17.84 2.78 1.42
C PRO A 800 -16.68 3.76 1.15
N GLY A 801 -15.54 3.33 0.61
CA GLY A 801 -14.44 4.28 0.36
C GLY A 801 -13.28 3.77 -0.50
N PRO A 802 -12.38 4.67 -0.91
CA PRO A 802 -11.19 4.36 -1.69
C PRO A 802 -10.15 3.54 -0.91
N GLN A 803 -9.15 3.05 -1.62
CA GLN A 803 -7.93 2.47 -1.03
C GLN A 803 -6.95 3.60 -0.66
N PRO A 804 -6.41 3.65 0.57
CA PRO A 804 -5.57 4.76 1.05
C PRO A 804 -4.16 4.85 0.44
N SER A 805 -3.87 4.09 -0.62
CA SER A 805 -2.53 3.99 -1.22
C SER A 805 -2.55 3.91 -2.76
N SER A 806 -3.66 4.30 -3.40
CA SER A 806 -3.81 4.26 -4.86
C SER A 806 -4.55 5.51 -5.36
N SER A 807 -3.97 6.19 -6.34
CA SER A 807 -4.58 7.33 -7.04
C SER A 807 -5.79 6.97 -7.92
N ALA A 808 -6.10 5.67 -8.05
CA ALA A 808 -7.35 5.17 -8.63
C ALA A 808 -8.56 5.60 -7.78
N SER A 809 -9.14 6.74 -8.14
CA SER A 809 -10.25 7.35 -7.41
C SER A 809 -11.52 6.49 -7.48
N TRP A 810 -11.96 6.01 -6.32
CA TRP A 810 -13.26 5.36 -6.18
C TRP A 810 -14.37 6.40 -6.41
N THR A 811 -15.11 6.27 -7.50
CA THR A 811 -16.08 7.31 -7.91
C THR A 811 -17.49 7.07 -7.32
N PRO A 812 -18.31 8.12 -7.15
CA PRO A 812 -19.74 7.96 -6.88
C PRO A 812 -20.48 7.14 -7.95
N GLU A 813 -19.98 7.10 -9.18
CA GLU A 813 -20.52 6.26 -10.24
C GLU A 813 -20.22 4.77 -10.02
N GLN A 814 -18.99 4.42 -9.64
CA GLN A 814 -18.64 3.05 -9.28
C GLN A 814 -19.47 2.53 -8.08
N ARG A 815 -19.86 3.40 -7.13
CA ARG A 815 -20.86 3.05 -6.10
C ARG A 815 -22.20 2.68 -6.71
N ARG A 816 -22.78 3.56 -7.54
CA ARG A 816 -24.07 3.32 -8.19
C ARG A 816 -24.07 2.03 -9.00
N GLU A 817 -23.02 1.79 -9.77
CA GLU A 817 -22.91 0.59 -10.60
C GLU A 817 -22.68 -0.70 -9.81
N THR A 818 -21.92 -0.65 -8.70
CA THR A 818 -21.84 -1.77 -7.74
C THR A 818 -23.24 -2.11 -7.20
N TRP A 819 -24.04 -1.10 -6.86
CA TRP A 819 -25.39 -1.32 -6.33
C TRP A 819 -26.36 -1.85 -7.40
N ARG A 820 -26.34 -1.29 -8.62
CA ARG A 820 -27.16 -1.75 -9.76
C ARG A 820 -26.85 -3.19 -10.16
N ALA A 821 -25.61 -3.65 -10.00
CA ALA A 821 -25.25 -5.05 -10.19
C ALA A 821 -25.88 -5.95 -9.10
N LEU A 822 -25.87 -5.53 -7.83
CA LEU A 822 -26.59 -6.25 -6.76
C LEU A 822 -28.11 -6.26 -6.97
N GLU A 823 -28.70 -5.17 -7.45
CA GLU A 823 -30.12 -5.11 -7.84
C GLU A 823 -30.45 -6.10 -8.97
N LYS A 824 -29.58 -6.24 -9.98
CA LYS A 824 -29.72 -7.26 -11.04
C LYS A 824 -29.64 -8.69 -10.49
N LEU A 825 -28.72 -8.98 -9.58
CA LEU A 825 -28.61 -10.31 -8.94
C LEU A 825 -29.84 -10.67 -8.09
N LEU A 826 -30.48 -9.67 -7.48
CA LEU A 826 -31.78 -9.84 -6.80
C LEU A 826 -32.92 -10.11 -7.80
N GLN A 827 -32.95 -9.39 -8.94
CA GLN A 827 -33.91 -9.62 -10.02
C GLN A 827 -33.73 -11.01 -10.68
N GLU A 828 -32.51 -11.50 -10.81
CA GLU A 828 -32.16 -12.83 -11.33
C GLU A 828 -32.36 -13.96 -10.30
N GLY A 829 -32.77 -13.66 -9.07
CA GLY A 829 -32.95 -14.66 -8.00
C GLY A 829 -31.67 -15.26 -7.43
N LYS A 830 -30.49 -14.77 -7.86
CA LYS A 830 -29.15 -15.14 -7.35
C LYS A 830 -28.89 -14.58 -5.95
N ALA A 831 -29.65 -13.57 -5.53
CA ALA A 831 -29.71 -13.04 -4.18
C ALA A 831 -31.17 -13.05 -3.67
N LYS A 832 -31.38 -13.20 -2.35
CA LYS A 832 -32.71 -12.92 -1.72
C LYS A 832 -32.78 -11.53 -1.09
N ALA A 833 -31.65 -11.01 -0.62
CA ALA A 833 -31.51 -9.67 -0.08
C ALA A 833 -30.14 -9.10 -0.47
N ILE A 834 -30.05 -7.78 -0.45
CA ILE A 834 -28.80 -7.03 -0.69
C ILE A 834 -28.62 -6.00 0.43
N GLY A 835 -27.39 -5.68 0.77
CA GLY A 835 -27.06 -4.82 1.90
C GLY A 835 -25.66 -4.24 1.82
N VAL A 836 -25.25 -3.59 2.90
CA VAL A 836 -23.98 -2.85 3.00
C VAL A 836 -23.23 -3.21 4.28
N CYS A 837 -21.94 -2.91 4.32
CA CYS A 837 -21.06 -3.14 5.46
C CYS A 837 -20.16 -1.92 5.66
N ASN A 838 -19.97 -1.50 6.92
CA ASN A 838 -19.25 -0.28 7.32
C ASN A 838 -19.87 1.05 6.83
N TYR A 839 -21.14 1.10 6.46
CA TYR A 839 -21.81 2.34 6.03
C TYR A 839 -22.30 3.14 7.24
N SER A 840 -21.95 4.43 7.29
CA SER A 840 -22.50 5.41 8.25
C SER A 840 -23.83 6.00 7.78
N MET A 841 -24.50 6.79 8.63
CA MET A 841 -25.78 7.44 8.30
C MET A 841 -25.69 8.32 7.04
N ARG A 842 -24.54 8.95 6.78
CA ARG A 842 -24.28 9.72 5.55
C ARG A 842 -24.27 8.80 4.32
N HIS A 843 -23.46 7.76 4.36
CA HIS A 843 -23.32 6.81 3.25
C HIS A 843 -24.63 6.06 2.93
N LEU A 844 -25.47 5.81 3.95
CA LEU A 844 -26.82 5.27 3.75
C LEU A 844 -27.76 6.27 3.06
N LYS A 845 -27.77 7.54 3.46
CA LYS A 845 -28.60 8.59 2.82
C LYS A 845 -28.20 8.81 1.36
N GLU A 846 -26.90 8.94 1.08
CA GLU A 846 -26.37 9.02 -0.30
C GLU A 846 -26.78 7.81 -1.16
N LEU A 847 -26.86 6.61 -0.56
CA LEU A 847 -27.34 5.41 -1.26
C LEU A 847 -28.87 5.43 -1.48
N PHE A 848 -29.66 5.85 -0.49
CA PHE A 848 -31.13 5.90 -0.57
C PHE A 848 -31.66 6.82 -1.67
N GLU A 849 -30.91 7.89 -1.99
CA GLU A 849 -31.20 8.81 -3.09
C GLU A 849 -30.98 8.19 -4.49
N ASN A 850 -30.15 7.14 -4.57
CA ASN A 850 -29.64 6.59 -5.83
C ASN A 850 -30.06 5.11 -6.09
N CYS A 851 -30.62 4.41 -5.10
CA CYS A 851 -31.03 3.01 -5.23
C CYS A 851 -32.50 2.84 -5.69
N LYS A 852 -32.78 1.78 -6.45
CA LYS A 852 -34.15 1.29 -6.72
C LYS A 852 -34.63 0.35 -5.61
N VAL A 853 -33.70 -0.47 -5.10
CA VAL A 853 -33.92 -1.36 -3.96
C VAL A 853 -33.03 -0.91 -2.82
N ARG A 854 -33.65 -0.54 -1.69
CA ARG A 854 -32.91 -0.16 -0.48
C ARG A 854 -32.18 -1.35 0.12
N PRO A 855 -31.00 -1.15 0.77
CA PRO A 855 -30.35 -2.21 1.54
C PRO A 855 -31.28 -2.76 2.63
N MET A 856 -31.25 -4.06 2.85
CA MET A 856 -31.99 -4.73 3.94
C MET A 856 -31.16 -4.89 5.22
N VAL A 857 -29.83 -4.79 5.12
CA VAL A 857 -28.88 -5.02 6.22
C VAL A 857 -27.76 -3.99 6.15
N ASN A 858 -27.35 -3.46 7.32
CA ASN A 858 -26.08 -2.76 7.49
C ASN A 858 -25.22 -3.53 8.50
N GLN A 859 -24.08 -4.06 8.06
CA GLN A 859 -23.16 -4.84 8.89
C GLN A 859 -21.99 -3.97 9.39
N VAL A 860 -21.82 -3.81 10.70
CA VAL A 860 -20.84 -2.85 11.27
C VAL A 860 -20.11 -3.37 12.51
N GLU A 861 -18.97 -2.74 12.84
CA GLU A 861 -18.22 -3.00 14.08
C GLU A 861 -19.04 -2.52 15.29
N PHE A 862 -19.25 -3.39 16.29
CA PHE A 862 -20.08 -3.08 17.45
C PHE A 862 -19.61 -3.83 18.71
N HIS A 863 -19.20 -3.07 19.74
CA HIS A 863 -18.68 -3.60 21.01
C HIS A 863 -18.79 -2.52 22.10
N PRO A 864 -18.60 -2.82 23.40
CA PRO A 864 -18.86 -1.85 24.48
C PRO A 864 -18.08 -0.53 24.41
N LEU A 865 -16.95 -0.47 23.70
CA LEU A 865 -16.19 0.77 23.51
C LEU A 865 -16.66 1.60 22.30
N LEU A 866 -17.47 1.01 21.41
CA LEU A 866 -18.04 1.60 20.18
C LEU A 866 -19.51 1.16 20.04
N VAL A 867 -20.38 1.78 20.83
CA VAL A 867 -21.83 1.57 20.81
C VAL A 867 -22.43 2.59 19.85
N GLN A 868 -22.64 2.20 18.59
CA GLN A 868 -23.10 3.11 17.53
C GLN A 868 -24.60 3.44 17.61
N ALA A 869 -25.04 4.04 18.72
CA ALA A 869 -26.46 4.20 19.07
C ALA A 869 -27.28 4.96 18.00
N GLU A 870 -26.78 6.09 17.49
CA GLU A 870 -27.46 6.88 16.46
C GLU A 870 -27.65 6.08 15.15
N LEU A 871 -26.63 5.33 14.74
CA LEU A 871 -26.69 4.50 13.53
C LEU A 871 -27.62 3.29 13.70
N LEU A 872 -27.67 2.73 14.91
CA LEU A 872 -28.59 1.65 15.29
C LEU A 872 -30.04 2.13 15.23
N GLU A 873 -30.36 3.27 15.85
CA GLU A 873 -31.69 3.87 15.79
C GLU A 873 -32.08 4.25 14.35
N PHE A 874 -31.18 4.87 13.60
CA PHE A 874 -31.41 5.20 12.19
C PHE A 874 -31.68 3.95 11.33
N CYS A 875 -30.99 2.83 11.58
CA CYS A 875 -31.28 1.56 10.91
C CYS A 875 -32.66 1.02 11.31
N GLU A 876 -33.07 1.09 12.58
CA GLU A 876 -34.41 0.68 13.01
C GLU A 876 -35.51 1.53 12.34
N GLN A 877 -35.37 2.86 12.36
CA GLN A 877 -36.33 3.80 11.74
C GLN A 877 -36.51 3.56 10.23
N GLU A 878 -35.42 3.31 9.50
CA GLU A 878 -35.45 3.03 8.06
C GLU A 878 -35.84 1.57 7.73
N GLY A 879 -35.85 0.68 8.72
CA GLY A 879 -36.19 -0.74 8.57
C GLY A 879 -35.07 -1.61 7.99
N LEU A 880 -33.82 -1.30 8.33
CA LEU A 880 -32.62 -2.10 8.05
C LEU A 880 -32.29 -2.98 9.26
N ALA A 881 -31.93 -4.25 9.04
CA ALA A 881 -31.33 -5.06 10.09
C ALA A 881 -29.90 -4.59 10.39
N PHE A 882 -29.65 -4.20 11.63
CA PHE A 882 -28.32 -3.86 12.11
C PHE A 882 -27.57 -5.14 12.50
N GLN A 883 -26.46 -5.44 11.84
CA GLN A 883 -25.68 -6.67 12.08
C GLN A 883 -24.28 -6.35 12.64
N ALA A 884 -24.05 -6.74 13.89
CA ALA A 884 -22.77 -6.60 14.56
C ALA A 884 -21.76 -7.66 14.05
N PHE A 885 -20.80 -7.23 13.21
CA PHE A 885 -19.56 -8.00 13.00
C PHE A 885 -18.54 -7.54 14.04
N ALA A 886 -18.25 -8.39 15.02
CA ALA A 886 -17.39 -8.04 16.13
C ALA A 886 -16.77 -9.29 16.75
N SER A 887 -15.61 -9.17 17.40
CA SER A 887 -14.99 -10.30 18.10
C SER A 887 -15.67 -10.67 19.43
N LEU A 888 -16.91 -10.20 19.65
CA LEU A 888 -17.75 -10.70 20.75
C LEU A 888 -17.93 -12.22 20.59
N GLY A 889 -17.93 -12.95 21.69
CA GLY A 889 -17.95 -14.43 21.65
C GLY A 889 -16.63 -15.11 21.23
N SER A 890 -15.61 -14.37 20.79
CA SER A 890 -14.38 -14.97 20.21
C SER A 890 -13.28 -15.18 21.25
N GLY A 891 -13.08 -16.41 21.71
CA GLY A 891 -11.98 -16.75 22.65
C GLY A 891 -10.57 -16.60 22.06
N ASP A 892 -10.50 -16.67 20.72
CA ASP A 892 -9.26 -16.67 19.93
C ASP A 892 -8.69 -15.25 19.72
N SER A 893 -9.53 -14.21 19.90
CA SER A 893 -9.13 -12.80 19.76
C SER A 893 -8.51 -12.24 21.03
N ARG A 894 -7.33 -11.59 20.93
CA ARG A 894 -6.75 -10.84 22.06
C ARG A 894 -7.67 -9.69 22.48
N ARG A 895 -8.16 -8.89 21.51
CA ARG A 895 -9.06 -7.73 21.71
C ARG A 895 -10.37 -8.09 22.41
N ALA A 896 -10.88 -9.32 22.22
CA ALA A 896 -12.09 -9.76 22.89
C ALA A 896 -11.91 -9.95 24.41
N ARG A 897 -10.71 -10.31 24.86
CA ARG A 897 -10.37 -10.50 26.29
C ARG A 897 -10.42 -9.19 27.06
N ASP A 898 -10.08 -8.09 26.39
CA ASP A 898 -10.13 -6.74 26.95
C ASP A 898 -11.58 -6.35 27.26
N PHE A 899 -12.53 -6.69 26.39
CA PHE A 899 -13.98 -6.52 26.67
C PHE A 899 -14.49 -7.48 27.75
N PHE A 900 -13.96 -8.71 27.81
CA PHE A 900 -14.29 -9.66 28.88
C PHE A 900 -13.81 -9.21 30.26
N ALA A 901 -12.86 -8.27 30.34
CA ALA A 901 -12.33 -7.73 31.60
C ALA A 901 -13.14 -6.54 32.16
N LEU A 902 -14.09 -5.99 31.40
CA LEU A 902 -14.92 -4.86 31.83
C LEU A 902 -15.76 -5.22 33.08
N SER A 903 -15.85 -4.28 34.02
CA SER A 903 -16.46 -4.49 35.33
C SER A 903 -17.95 -4.87 35.27
N GLY A 904 -18.75 -4.19 34.44
CA GLY A 904 -20.16 -4.52 34.20
C GLY A 904 -20.35 -5.91 33.58
N VAL A 905 -19.56 -6.23 32.55
CA VAL A 905 -19.57 -7.56 31.90
C VAL A 905 -19.21 -8.67 32.91
N GLN A 906 -18.22 -8.42 33.76
CA GLN A 906 -17.81 -9.32 34.83
C GLN A 906 -18.86 -9.46 35.95
N ALA A 907 -19.61 -8.40 36.25
CA ALA A 907 -20.70 -8.45 37.21
C ALA A 907 -21.87 -9.30 36.68
N ALA A 908 -22.36 -9.00 35.47
CA ALA A 908 -23.42 -9.75 34.81
C ALA A 908 -23.04 -11.23 34.57
N ALA A 909 -21.78 -11.51 34.20
CA ALA A 909 -21.29 -12.88 34.07
C ALA A 909 -21.43 -13.69 35.38
N ARG A 910 -21.18 -13.06 36.54
CA ARG A 910 -21.40 -13.69 37.85
C ARG A 910 -22.88 -13.79 38.21
N ALA A 911 -23.69 -12.79 37.90
CA ALA A 911 -25.12 -12.77 38.21
C ALA A 911 -25.90 -13.89 37.48
N HIS A 912 -25.63 -14.07 36.18
CA HIS A 912 -26.32 -15.06 35.33
C HIS A 912 -25.61 -16.43 35.26
N GLY A 913 -24.51 -16.63 35.97
CA GLY A 913 -23.66 -17.83 35.84
C GLY A 913 -23.08 -18.02 34.43
N ALA A 914 -23.02 -16.95 33.64
CA ALA A 914 -22.70 -16.95 32.22
C ALA A 914 -21.22 -16.63 31.97
N THR A 915 -20.72 -16.92 30.76
CA THR A 915 -19.39 -16.45 30.36
C THR A 915 -19.46 -14.97 29.92
N PRO A 916 -18.40 -14.16 30.12
CA PRO A 916 -18.33 -12.81 29.57
C PRO A 916 -18.58 -12.72 28.05
N ALA A 917 -18.19 -13.77 27.32
CA ALA A 917 -18.52 -13.98 25.92
C ALA A 917 -20.03 -14.06 25.66
N ALA A 918 -20.75 -14.86 26.44
CA ALA A 918 -22.20 -15.01 26.34
C ALA A 918 -22.95 -13.72 26.75
N VAL A 919 -22.51 -13.05 27.82
CA VAL A 919 -23.05 -11.76 28.27
C VAL A 919 -22.98 -10.71 27.15
N LEU A 920 -21.83 -10.54 26.52
CA LEU A 920 -21.66 -9.54 25.45
C LEU A 920 -22.48 -9.86 24.19
N LEU A 921 -22.64 -11.13 23.84
CA LEU A 921 -23.54 -11.51 22.75
C LEU A 921 -25.00 -11.24 23.11
N ARG A 922 -25.41 -11.51 24.36
CA ARG A 922 -26.79 -11.27 24.83
C ARG A 922 -27.12 -9.78 24.90
N TRP A 923 -26.21 -8.96 25.45
CA TRP A 923 -26.25 -7.48 25.41
C TRP A 923 -26.50 -6.94 24.00
N ALA A 924 -25.72 -7.38 23.02
CA ALA A 924 -25.90 -6.97 21.63
C ALA A 924 -27.27 -7.39 21.05
N THR A 925 -27.76 -8.61 21.33
CA THR A 925 -29.12 -9.01 20.88
C THR A 925 -30.23 -8.22 21.57
N GLN A 926 -30.10 -7.90 22.86
CA GLN A 926 -31.10 -7.09 23.59
C GLN A 926 -31.16 -5.66 23.05
N LYS A 927 -30.03 -5.10 22.59
CA LYS A 927 -29.98 -3.85 21.81
C LYS A 927 -30.49 -3.97 20.36
N GLY A 928 -31.05 -5.10 19.95
CA GLY A 928 -31.62 -5.26 18.61
C GLY A 928 -30.61 -5.57 17.50
N CYS A 929 -29.37 -5.94 17.83
CA CYS A 929 -28.40 -6.37 16.82
C CYS A 929 -28.59 -7.85 16.44
N HIS A 930 -28.49 -8.15 15.14
CA HIS A 930 -28.08 -9.48 14.68
C HIS A 930 -26.58 -9.65 14.95
N ILE A 931 -26.13 -10.84 15.35
CA ILE A 931 -24.74 -11.07 15.80
C ILE A 931 -24.05 -12.20 15.05
N ILE A 932 -22.78 -12.01 14.68
CA ILE A 932 -21.96 -13.03 14.00
C ILE A 932 -20.62 -13.31 14.72
N PRO A 933 -20.64 -13.93 15.92
CA PRO A 933 -19.43 -14.40 16.59
C PRO A 933 -18.61 -15.38 15.73
N LYS A 934 -17.31 -15.43 16.01
CA LYS A 934 -16.38 -16.44 15.50
C LYS A 934 -15.72 -17.18 16.66
N SER A 935 -15.65 -18.52 16.57
CA SER A 935 -14.59 -19.28 17.24
C SER A 935 -14.24 -20.55 16.48
N SER A 936 -13.02 -21.03 16.64
CA SER A 936 -12.63 -22.39 16.19
C SER A 936 -12.91 -23.47 17.24
N ASP A 937 -13.17 -23.11 18.50
CA ASP A 937 -13.46 -24.07 19.58
C ASP A 937 -14.95 -24.53 19.58
N PRO A 938 -15.24 -25.84 19.44
CA PRO A 938 -16.61 -26.36 19.50
C PRO A 938 -17.30 -26.16 20.86
N GLY A 939 -16.54 -26.04 21.95
CA GLY A 939 -17.10 -25.71 23.27
C GLY A 939 -17.69 -24.30 23.30
N ARG A 940 -16.91 -23.31 22.84
CA ARG A 940 -17.30 -21.92 22.68
C ARG A 940 -18.47 -21.74 21.71
N MET A 941 -18.48 -22.48 20.58
CA MET A 941 -19.62 -22.46 19.65
C MET A 941 -20.94 -22.77 20.37
N LYS A 942 -20.98 -23.85 21.15
CA LYS A 942 -22.16 -24.27 21.93
C LYS A 942 -22.55 -23.24 23.00
N GLN A 943 -21.58 -22.68 23.72
CA GLN A 943 -21.84 -21.60 24.70
C GLN A 943 -22.44 -20.36 24.05
N ASN A 944 -21.89 -19.93 22.91
CA ASN A 944 -22.38 -18.78 22.14
C ASN A 944 -23.75 -19.05 21.49
N ALA A 945 -24.14 -20.32 21.26
CA ALA A 945 -25.49 -20.71 20.82
C ALA A 945 -26.52 -20.76 21.97
N ALA A 946 -26.07 -20.84 23.23
CA ALA A 946 -26.91 -20.96 24.42
C ALA A 946 -27.25 -19.60 25.09
N ILE A 947 -26.84 -18.48 24.50
CA ILE A 947 -26.97 -17.11 25.06
C ILE A 947 -28.41 -16.68 25.37
N PHE A 948 -29.39 -17.37 24.80
CA PHE A 948 -30.81 -17.05 24.94
C PHE A 948 -31.42 -17.55 26.27
N GLY A 949 -30.70 -18.39 27.03
CA GLY A 949 -31.16 -18.96 28.30
C GLY A 949 -31.23 -17.99 29.48
N PHE A 950 -30.81 -16.73 29.30
CA PHE A 950 -30.89 -15.66 30.30
C PHE A 950 -31.26 -14.32 29.65
N HIS A 951 -31.45 -13.28 30.46
CA HIS A 951 -31.78 -11.93 30.02
C HIS A 951 -31.13 -10.93 30.97
N LEU A 952 -30.37 -9.98 30.44
CA LEU A 952 -29.74 -8.91 31.23
C LEU A 952 -30.80 -7.90 31.69
N THR A 953 -30.67 -7.34 32.89
CA THR A 953 -31.51 -6.23 33.34
C THR A 953 -31.09 -4.91 32.71
N ASP A 954 -31.93 -3.88 32.78
CA ASP A 954 -31.61 -2.56 32.22
C ASP A 954 -30.36 -1.96 32.89
N GLU A 955 -30.18 -2.15 34.20
CA GLU A 955 -28.98 -1.71 34.94
C GLU A 955 -27.72 -2.47 34.50
N GLU A 956 -27.84 -3.73 34.08
CA GLU A 956 -26.72 -4.50 33.52
C GLU A 956 -26.37 -4.06 32.08
N LEU A 957 -27.37 -3.64 31.29
CA LEU A 957 -27.15 -3.04 29.97
C LEU A 957 -26.43 -1.69 30.12
N GLU A 958 -26.92 -0.81 31.01
CA GLU A 958 -26.30 0.48 31.34
C GLU A 958 -24.87 0.31 31.87
N ALA A 959 -24.62 -0.67 32.75
CA ALA A 959 -23.29 -0.94 33.30
C ALA A 959 -22.27 -1.49 32.27
N ILE A 960 -22.74 -2.00 31.13
CA ILE A 960 -21.88 -2.37 29.98
C ILE A 960 -21.69 -1.16 29.05
N ASP A 961 -22.75 -0.38 28.82
CA ASP A 961 -22.71 0.83 27.99
C ASP A 961 -21.83 1.94 28.58
N ALA A 962 -21.70 2.00 29.90
CA ALA A 962 -20.80 2.91 30.61
C ALA A 962 -19.30 2.74 30.25
N ALA A 963 -18.93 1.69 29.50
CA ALA A 963 -17.59 1.53 28.92
C ALA A 963 -17.38 2.27 27.58
N HIS A 964 -18.41 2.93 27.04
CA HIS A 964 -18.38 3.54 25.72
C HIS A 964 -17.46 4.76 25.63
N VAL A 965 -16.58 4.76 24.61
CA VAL A 965 -15.55 5.80 24.38
C VAL A 965 -15.35 6.13 22.89
N ASN A 966 -16.29 5.74 22.02
CA ASN A 966 -16.21 5.86 20.55
C ASN A 966 -14.92 5.31 19.90
N ALA A 967 -14.29 4.29 20.50
CA ALA A 967 -13.01 3.75 20.05
C ALA A 967 -13.18 2.63 18.99
N ARG A 968 -13.17 2.99 17.69
CA ARG A 968 -13.04 2.03 16.57
C ARG A 968 -11.74 1.22 16.68
N LEU A 969 -11.75 -0.08 16.38
CA LEU A 969 -10.56 -0.96 16.49
C LEU A 969 -9.68 -0.93 15.24
N THR A 970 -9.35 0.28 14.77
CA THR A 970 -8.93 0.60 13.39
C THR A 970 -7.88 -0.33 12.78
N TRP A 971 -8.02 -0.52 11.46
CA TRP A 971 -6.95 -0.94 10.57
C TRP A 971 -6.29 0.33 10.00
N GLY A 972 -5.07 0.64 10.40
CA GLY A 972 -4.18 1.55 9.64
C GLY A 972 -4.67 2.97 9.32
N GLY A 973 -5.60 3.55 10.10
CA GLY A 973 -5.91 4.99 10.02
C GLY A 973 -7.05 5.43 9.09
N THR A 974 -7.70 4.55 8.33
CA THR A 974 -8.88 4.93 7.51
C THR A 974 -10.20 4.74 8.26
N ASP A 975 -10.73 5.82 8.81
CA ASP A 975 -12.16 5.97 9.10
C ASP A 975 -12.84 6.53 7.83
N PRO A 976 -13.85 5.87 7.23
CA PRO A 976 -14.49 6.35 6.00
C PRO A 976 -15.20 7.70 6.18
N ASP A 977 -15.56 8.08 7.42
CA ASP A 977 -16.15 9.37 7.73
C ASP A 977 -15.08 10.47 7.98
N ARG A 978 -13.78 10.13 7.88
CA ARG A 978 -12.63 11.05 7.91
C ARG A 978 -11.87 11.15 6.58
N ILE A 979 -12.39 10.57 5.50
CA ILE A 979 -11.84 10.77 4.15
C ILE A 979 -12.55 11.98 3.55
N GLY A 980 -11.97 13.17 3.77
CA GLY A 980 -12.44 14.46 3.30
C GLY A 980 -11.33 15.49 3.38
#